data_AF-A0A1K1QHJ0-F1
#
_entry.id   AF-A0A1K1QHJ0-F1
#
_cell.length_a   1.000
_cell.length_b   1.000
_cell.length_c   1.000
_cell.angle_alpha   90.00
_cell.angle_beta   90.00
_cell.angle_gamma   90.00
#
_symmetry.space_group_name_H-M   'P 1'
#
loop_
_entity.id
_entity.type
_entity.pdbx_description
1 polymer ?
#
loop_
_entity_poly.entity_id
_entity_poly.type
_entity_poly.pdbx_seq_one_letter_code
_entity_poly.pdbx_strand_id
1 'polypeptide(L)'
;MNPGTREPIAIVGMACCVPGAGDYEALWALLAAPPRGGRPERRLESAELFDAARYGISEQEAQVMDPQCRRFLMLVDAAFADAGYPRGAHPGTVGVVASQAANGTYHDHLAALAAQGRVAPPPALLETVNRGADFLATRVSYVFDLQGPSFNLQSGCSSSLVAAAEACHLLWAGRCDAVVAGGMTITYPLDGAYAYEPGSIYSRLGVCRPFDAEADGTVPADGGGAVVLKTLSRARRDGDRIHALVRGVGVNNDGAHKVSFAAPAVDGQVALLKGAYADAGVAPDQLAFVECHATATAIGDPIEVRALRRFVESYPPPATPEPILLGSIKGHIGHLFWSSGIVSMIKSVLALKHRVYPGTAGLVNPNPLLALVDSPFSISADANVLDLRERTCCGVSSFGVGGTNAHVILEQAPDDVCRAFDAALPELSARRYTLVPDAGGANAAAGVSERPEAPPARGAGEARTASCDEIVELYTAVLAEPSVTPDSDYFELNGDSISAVELIAHVSERYGVMLAQTDIYDCPTPALLTARINARVGARAGSNGPDAPPRTRLNAYQARFYLLEKLQRGDFSHYNVPLCLSAGVAPDWPAFCAALDAILSGLPDFSMTLKWTGDGIMLGERRERVTTAEAVTLAESDDPERCLTAFFGRRFDLERGPAARVLYVRHGERHHVAINFPHLLIDGTGLENLLRRVERTLKGERTAEPVPVSDTPNWRPEDATYWREQLAGAPASTLASTPGRAPREAGAPLPYPAAERCAILPDNLLRAVRAVCRVRKITPFVLFYAVFNTLVARRTGMRRVLTGTTLNNRDAHTLGQIDCRITNLPIGVEIDETRGYDAILAAVRERLAESMQHANAPLDVIVQASGRAGAPYRMLFMFQNQNTGYRIEMNGHVWEEGPYRYRPLYTELCLQFQADADERIRLVAHYDPGIYSETDISRLTGEFIALAYEFTSQV
;
A
#
# COMPACT_ATOMS: atom_id res chain seq x y z
N MET A 1 4.60 -19.48 47.78
CA MET A 1 4.12 -18.67 46.66
C MET A 1 3.17 -17.62 47.21
N ASN A 2 3.37 -16.34 46.87
CA ASN A 2 2.40 -15.30 47.20
C ASN A 2 1.07 -15.66 46.50
N PRO A 3 -0.12 -15.47 47.09
CA PRO A 3 -1.40 -15.91 46.52
C PRO A 3 -1.83 -15.27 45.17
N GLY A 4 -0.92 -14.62 44.43
CA GLY A 4 -1.19 -13.98 43.14
C GLY A 4 -0.13 -14.22 42.05
N THR A 5 0.95 -14.97 42.30
CA THR A 5 1.98 -15.24 41.27
C THR A 5 1.60 -16.45 40.42
N ARG A 6 1.53 -16.28 39.09
CA ARG A 6 1.25 -17.38 38.15
C ARG A 6 2.35 -18.45 38.24
N GLU A 7 1.97 -19.71 38.02
CA GLU A 7 2.90 -20.82 37.96
C GLU A 7 3.89 -20.64 36.80
N PRO A 8 5.21 -20.85 36.98
CA PRO A 8 6.16 -20.81 35.87
C PRO A 8 5.84 -21.83 34.77
N ILE A 9 6.12 -21.47 33.53
CA ILE A 9 6.00 -22.37 32.36
C ILE A 9 7.38 -22.96 32.05
N ALA A 10 7.50 -24.26 31.94
CA ALA A 10 8.72 -24.96 31.57
C ALA A 10 8.87 -25.04 30.04
N ILE A 11 10.07 -24.72 29.54
CA ILE A 11 10.49 -25.06 28.18
C ILE A 11 11.04 -26.48 28.22
N VAL A 12 10.28 -27.43 27.66
CA VAL A 12 10.63 -28.86 27.74
C VAL A 12 11.30 -29.39 26.49
N GLY A 13 11.13 -28.72 25.35
CA GLY A 13 11.87 -29.01 24.11
C GLY A 13 12.08 -27.76 23.28
N MET A 14 13.14 -27.74 22.48
CA MET A 14 13.44 -26.65 21.56
C MET A 14 14.22 -27.11 20.33
N ALA A 15 14.02 -26.42 19.22
CA ALA A 15 14.78 -26.61 17.99
C ALA A 15 14.90 -25.29 17.23
N CYS A 16 16.01 -25.08 16.52
CA CYS A 16 16.16 -23.95 15.61
C CYS A 16 17.03 -24.31 14.41
N CYS A 17 16.89 -23.55 13.33
CA CYS A 17 17.86 -23.56 12.23
C CYS A 17 18.05 -22.13 11.73
N VAL A 18 19.30 -21.73 11.53
CA VAL A 18 19.72 -20.40 11.10
C VAL A 18 20.91 -20.51 10.13
N PRO A 19 21.36 -19.43 9.49
CA PRO A 19 22.52 -19.51 8.60
C PRO A 19 23.76 -19.98 9.38
N GLY A 20 24.49 -20.95 8.83
CA GLY A 20 25.64 -21.58 9.49
C GLY A 20 25.33 -22.55 10.63
N ALA A 21 24.06 -22.77 11.01
CA ALA A 21 23.69 -23.69 12.10
C ALA A 21 22.35 -24.41 11.85
N GLY A 22 22.41 -25.75 11.70
CA GLY A 22 21.25 -26.59 11.43
C GLY A 22 20.41 -26.98 12.67
N ASP A 23 20.97 -26.81 13.86
CA ASP A 23 20.35 -27.10 15.16
C ASP A 23 20.84 -26.11 16.23
N TYR A 24 20.32 -26.20 17.46
CA TYR A 24 20.65 -25.26 18.53
C TYR A 24 22.04 -25.49 19.16
N GLU A 25 22.64 -26.69 19.03
CA GLU A 25 24.01 -26.96 19.51
C GLU A 25 25.03 -26.37 18.53
N ALA A 26 24.78 -26.49 17.22
CA ALA A 26 25.51 -25.80 16.17
C ALA A 26 25.35 -24.27 16.28
N LEU A 27 24.16 -23.78 16.65
CA LEU A 27 23.96 -22.36 16.97
C LEU A 27 24.85 -21.94 18.13
N TRP A 28 24.89 -22.73 19.22
CA TRP A 28 25.76 -22.41 20.34
C TRP A 28 27.25 -22.39 19.94
N ALA A 29 27.70 -23.36 19.15
CA ALA A 29 29.06 -23.39 18.61
C ALA A 29 29.38 -22.15 17.75
N LEU A 30 28.42 -21.72 16.92
CA LEU A 30 28.53 -20.50 16.11
C LEU A 30 28.65 -19.25 16.98
N LEU A 31 27.85 -19.15 18.06
CA LEU A 31 27.83 -18.00 18.97
C LEU A 31 29.05 -17.97 19.91
N ALA A 32 29.55 -19.13 20.33
CA ALA A 32 30.71 -19.24 21.22
C ALA A 32 32.04 -19.00 20.49
N ALA A 33 32.05 -19.10 19.16
CA ALA A 33 33.21 -18.74 18.35
C ALA A 33 33.43 -17.22 18.38
N PRO A 34 34.68 -16.73 18.37
CA PRO A 34 34.94 -15.30 18.31
C PRO A 34 34.27 -14.66 17.09
N PRO A 35 33.68 -13.45 17.22
CA PRO A 35 32.94 -12.81 16.14
C PRO A 35 33.81 -12.70 14.88
N ARG A 36 33.38 -13.33 13.78
CA ARG A 36 34.10 -13.20 12.50
C ARG A 36 33.88 -11.80 11.94
N GLY A 37 34.95 -11.04 11.72
CA GLY A 37 34.91 -9.77 11.00
C GLY A 37 34.57 -9.99 9.52
N GLY A 38 33.29 -10.07 9.19
CA GLY A 38 32.79 -10.32 7.83
C GLY A 38 31.27 -10.20 7.73
N ARG A 39 30.72 -10.19 6.51
CA ARG A 39 29.26 -10.25 6.30
C ARG A 39 28.76 -11.64 6.71
N PRO A 40 27.84 -11.77 7.68
CA PRO A 40 27.32 -13.07 8.08
C PRO A 40 26.63 -13.75 6.91
N GLU A 41 26.62 -15.09 6.91
CA GLU A 41 25.73 -15.84 6.02
C GLU A 41 24.28 -15.48 6.36
N ARG A 42 23.49 -15.21 5.32
CA ARG A 42 22.12 -14.70 5.48
C ARG A 42 21.05 -15.73 5.08
N ARG A 43 21.49 -16.77 4.39
CA ARG A 43 20.61 -17.75 3.76
C ARG A 43 20.68 -19.05 4.52
N LEU A 44 19.54 -19.71 4.62
CA LEU A 44 19.50 -21.05 5.16
C LEU A 44 19.85 -22.04 4.04
N GLU A 45 21.04 -22.64 4.07
CA GLU A 45 21.49 -23.62 3.05
C GLU A 45 20.51 -24.79 2.88
N SER A 46 19.85 -25.16 3.97
CA SER A 46 18.87 -26.24 4.03
C SER A 46 17.43 -25.82 3.74
N ALA A 47 17.19 -24.57 3.28
CA ALA A 47 15.84 -24.04 3.04
C ALA A 47 14.97 -24.95 2.18
N GLU A 48 15.56 -25.60 1.18
CA GLU A 48 14.84 -26.48 0.23
C GLU A 48 14.81 -27.95 0.64
N LEU A 49 15.43 -28.33 1.76
CA LEU A 49 15.49 -29.72 2.24
C LEU A 49 14.26 -30.09 3.05
N PHE A 50 13.60 -31.19 2.67
CA PHE A 50 12.41 -31.72 3.35
C PHE A 50 12.30 -33.25 3.26
N ASP A 51 11.69 -33.89 4.25
CA ASP A 51 11.44 -35.34 4.28
C ASP A 51 9.93 -35.62 4.14
N ALA A 52 9.42 -35.56 2.91
CA ALA A 52 7.98 -35.65 2.65
C ALA A 52 7.36 -36.99 3.11
N ALA A 53 8.08 -38.10 2.90
CA ALA A 53 7.66 -39.43 3.32
C ALA A 53 7.51 -39.51 4.85
N ARG A 54 8.45 -38.90 5.58
CA ARG A 54 8.33 -38.77 7.03
C ARG A 54 7.14 -37.91 7.45
N TYR A 55 6.51 -37.06 6.63
CA TYR A 55 5.32 -36.33 7.08
C TYR A 55 4.02 -36.81 6.44
N GLY A 56 4.05 -37.92 5.71
CA GLY A 56 2.87 -38.43 5.00
C GLY A 56 2.40 -37.49 3.88
N ILE A 57 3.30 -36.65 3.38
CA ILE A 57 3.04 -35.66 2.35
C ILE A 57 3.50 -36.24 1.02
N SER A 58 2.65 -36.15 -0.01
CA SER A 58 3.01 -36.63 -1.34
C SER A 58 4.15 -35.82 -1.95
N GLU A 59 4.96 -36.43 -2.82
CA GLU A 59 6.04 -35.72 -3.53
C GLU A 59 5.53 -34.51 -4.32
N GLN A 60 4.35 -34.65 -4.94
CA GLN A 60 3.70 -33.57 -5.68
C GLN A 60 3.30 -32.41 -4.76
N GLU A 61 2.79 -32.69 -3.56
CA GLU A 61 2.47 -31.66 -2.58
C GLU A 61 3.72 -31.00 -2.02
N ALA A 62 4.74 -31.77 -1.65
CA ALA A 62 6.01 -31.26 -1.13
C ALA A 62 6.71 -30.31 -2.11
N GLN A 63 6.61 -30.57 -3.42
CA GLN A 63 7.21 -29.74 -4.47
C GLN A 63 6.64 -28.31 -4.53
N VAL A 64 5.35 -28.15 -4.20
CA VAL A 64 4.63 -26.87 -4.30
C VAL A 64 4.41 -26.20 -2.95
N MET A 65 4.86 -26.84 -1.87
CA MET A 65 4.70 -26.38 -0.49
C MET A 65 5.73 -25.29 -0.15
N ASP A 66 5.29 -24.22 0.51
CA ASP A 66 6.19 -23.16 0.97
C ASP A 66 7.36 -23.77 1.79
N PRO A 67 8.62 -23.50 1.43
CA PRO A 67 9.80 -23.90 2.20
C PRO A 67 9.68 -23.62 3.69
N GLN A 68 9.03 -22.53 4.08
CA GLN A 68 8.79 -22.19 5.48
C GLN A 68 7.93 -23.24 6.19
N CYS A 69 6.87 -23.72 5.54
CA CYS A 69 6.01 -24.78 6.07
C CYS A 69 6.76 -26.11 6.19
N ARG A 70 7.55 -26.46 5.17
CA ARG A 70 8.39 -27.67 5.16
C ARG A 70 9.38 -27.67 6.32
N ARG A 71 10.14 -26.58 6.48
CA ARG A 71 11.16 -26.46 7.53
C ARG A 71 10.55 -26.40 8.92
N PHE A 72 9.41 -25.73 9.09
CA PHE A 72 8.78 -25.65 10.41
C PHE A 72 8.25 -27.00 10.90
N LEU A 73 7.71 -27.86 10.01
CA LEU A 73 7.34 -29.24 10.38
C LEU A 73 8.53 -30.02 10.95
N MET A 74 9.71 -29.88 10.32
CA MET A 74 10.94 -30.52 10.79
C MET A 74 11.43 -29.94 12.13
N LEU A 75 11.29 -28.63 12.34
CA LEU A 75 11.62 -27.99 13.61
C LEU A 75 10.71 -28.46 14.74
N VAL A 76 9.41 -28.60 14.50
CA VAL A 76 8.48 -29.11 15.52
C VAL A 76 8.77 -30.58 15.86
N ASP A 77 9.07 -31.40 14.86
CA ASP A 77 9.49 -32.80 15.06
C ASP A 77 10.75 -32.90 15.94
N ALA A 78 11.76 -32.08 15.63
CA ALA A 78 12.99 -32.00 16.41
C ALA A 78 12.74 -31.48 17.83
N ALA A 79 11.86 -30.49 18.02
CA ALA A 79 11.51 -29.97 19.33
C ALA A 79 10.72 -30.98 20.18
N PHE A 80 9.84 -31.79 19.57
CA PHE A 80 9.20 -32.91 20.25
C PHE A 80 10.19 -34.01 20.63
N ALA A 81 11.11 -34.36 19.73
CA ALA A 81 12.16 -35.34 20.00
C ALA A 81 13.06 -34.87 21.16
N ASP A 82 13.47 -33.60 21.18
CA ASP A 82 14.24 -32.99 22.27
C ASP A 82 13.45 -32.96 23.59
N ALA A 83 12.12 -32.79 23.54
CA ALA A 83 11.23 -32.92 24.69
C ALA A 83 11.01 -34.39 25.15
N GLY A 84 11.58 -35.37 24.46
CA GLY A 84 11.41 -36.80 24.78
C GLY A 84 10.11 -37.42 24.25
N TYR A 85 9.41 -36.74 23.33
CA TYR A 85 8.21 -37.26 22.67
C TYR A 85 8.56 -37.75 21.26
N PRO A 86 8.71 -39.08 21.05
CA PRO A 86 8.95 -39.61 19.71
C PRO A 86 7.73 -39.38 18.82
N ARG A 87 7.91 -39.53 17.50
CA ARG A 87 6.86 -39.29 16.53
C ARG A 87 5.58 -40.10 16.84
N GLY A 88 4.45 -39.41 16.85
CA GLY A 88 3.14 -39.99 17.19
C GLY A 88 2.83 -39.99 18.69
N ALA A 89 3.76 -39.57 19.55
CA ALA A 89 3.50 -39.28 20.95
C ALA A 89 3.47 -37.77 21.17
N HIS A 90 2.55 -37.31 22.01
CA HIS A 90 2.47 -35.91 22.45
C HIS A 90 1.87 -35.82 23.86
N PRO A 91 2.22 -34.78 24.63
CA PRO A 91 1.74 -34.61 26.00
C PRO A 91 0.27 -34.13 26.06
N GLY A 92 -0.67 -35.05 25.86
CA GLY A 92 -2.10 -34.77 25.98
C GLY A 92 -2.60 -33.79 24.91
N THR A 93 -3.44 -32.83 25.28
CA THR A 93 -3.96 -31.81 24.34
C THR A 93 -2.92 -30.74 24.04
N VAL A 94 -2.34 -30.77 22.85
CA VAL A 94 -1.30 -29.82 22.43
C VAL A 94 -1.85 -28.73 21.52
N GLY A 95 -1.64 -27.46 21.88
CA GLY A 95 -1.91 -26.32 21.01
C GLY A 95 -0.69 -25.93 20.15
N VAL A 96 -0.92 -25.15 19.10
CA VAL A 96 0.13 -24.64 18.21
C VAL A 96 -0.09 -23.16 17.92
N VAL A 97 0.88 -22.31 18.27
CA VAL A 97 0.89 -20.89 17.91
C VAL A 97 2.14 -20.62 17.09
N ALA A 98 1.96 -20.31 15.80
CA ALA A 98 3.08 -20.17 14.87
C ALA A 98 3.05 -18.84 14.13
N SER A 99 4.21 -18.39 13.62
CA SER A 99 4.32 -17.23 12.75
C SER A 99 5.19 -17.52 11.54
N GLN A 100 4.85 -16.95 10.38
CA GLN A 100 5.71 -17.01 9.19
C GLN A 100 5.68 -15.72 8.38
N ALA A 101 6.71 -15.48 7.58
CA ALA A 101 6.69 -14.41 6.59
C ALA A 101 5.71 -14.75 5.45
N ALA A 102 5.19 -13.72 4.79
CA ALA A 102 4.50 -13.90 3.51
C ALA A 102 5.56 -14.19 2.43
N ASN A 103 5.39 -15.29 1.67
CA ASN A 103 6.35 -15.73 0.66
C ASN A 103 5.78 -15.60 -0.77
N GLY A 104 5.22 -14.42 -1.09
CA GLY A 104 4.56 -14.16 -2.37
C GLY A 104 5.45 -14.46 -3.57
N THR A 105 6.73 -14.10 -3.49
CA THR A 105 7.74 -14.33 -4.53
C THR A 105 7.98 -15.80 -4.83
N TYR A 106 7.99 -16.69 -3.82
CA TYR A 106 8.06 -18.14 -4.04
C TYR A 106 6.86 -18.65 -4.84
N HIS A 107 5.65 -18.19 -4.50
CA HIS A 107 4.43 -18.63 -5.17
C HIS A 107 4.27 -18.03 -6.57
N ASP A 108 4.66 -16.79 -6.78
CA ASP A 108 4.66 -16.16 -8.10
C ASP A 108 5.69 -16.86 -9.02
N HIS A 109 6.86 -17.23 -8.48
CA HIS A 109 7.84 -18.02 -9.22
C HIS A 109 7.31 -19.43 -9.53
N LEU A 110 6.68 -20.11 -8.58
CA LEU A 110 6.03 -21.40 -8.79
C LEU A 110 4.95 -21.31 -9.89
N ALA A 111 4.11 -20.27 -9.86
CA ALA A 111 3.07 -20.04 -10.87
C ALA A 111 3.66 -19.79 -12.26
N ALA A 112 4.75 -19.00 -12.34
CA ALA A 112 5.47 -18.79 -13.59
C ALA A 112 6.08 -20.08 -14.15
N LEU A 113 6.66 -20.93 -13.29
CA LEU A 113 7.21 -22.24 -13.68
C LEU A 113 6.11 -23.21 -14.12
N ALA A 114 4.95 -23.18 -13.48
CA ALA A 114 3.79 -23.97 -13.88
C ALA A 114 3.26 -23.53 -15.25
N ALA A 115 3.17 -22.21 -15.50
CA ALA A 115 2.78 -21.66 -16.81
C ALA A 115 3.78 -22.02 -17.93
N GLN A 116 5.06 -22.20 -17.59
CA GLN A 116 6.10 -22.66 -18.50
C GLN A 116 6.13 -24.19 -18.68
N GLY A 117 5.26 -24.95 -18.00
CA GLY A 117 5.24 -26.41 -18.02
C GLY A 117 6.45 -27.07 -17.34
N ARG A 118 7.22 -26.32 -16.54
CA ARG A 118 8.42 -26.81 -15.84
C ARG A 118 8.11 -27.50 -14.52
N VAL A 119 6.95 -27.18 -13.93
CA VAL A 119 6.39 -27.83 -12.74
C VAL A 119 4.92 -28.13 -13.05
N ALA A 120 4.38 -29.24 -12.56
CA ALA A 120 2.97 -29.54 -12.72
C ALA A 120 2.12 -28.49 -11.95
N PRO A 121 1.05 -27.94 -12.54
CA PRO A 121 0.22 -26.99 -11.84
C PRO A 121 -0.40 -27.65 -10.60
N PRO A 122 -0.24 -27.05 -9.39
CA PRO A 122 -0.91 -27.56 -8.20
C PRO A 122 -2.44 -27.47 -8.37
N PRO A 123 -3.22 -28.39 -7.79
CA PRO A 123 -4.67 -28.21 -7.67
C PRO A 123 -5.00 -26.87 -7.01
N ALA A 124 -6.03 -26.16 -7.48
CA ALA A 124 -6.35 -24.80 -7.03
C ALA A 124 -6.50 -24.66 -5.50
N LEU A 125 -7.06 -25.68 -4.83
CA LEU A 125 -7.13 -25.72 -3.37
C LEU A 125 -5.75 -25.82 -2.74
N LEU A 126 -4.89 -26.70 -3.27
CA LEU A 126 -3.53 -26.90 -2.77
C LEU A 126 -2.68 -25.63 -2.96
N GLU A 127 -2.85 -24.95 -4.09
CA GLU A 127 -2.24 -23.65 -4.33
C GLU A 127 -2.70 -22.62 -3.29
N THR A 128 -4.01 -22.55 -3.03
CA THR A 128 -4.59 -21.61 -2.04
C THR A 128 -4.05 -21.87 -0.63
N VAL A 129 -3.97 -23.13 -0.18
CA VAL A 129 -3.45 -23.48 1.16
C VAL A 129 -1.93 -23.41 1.28
N ASN A 130 -1.22 -23.32 0.16
CA ASN A 130 0.23 -23.11 0.14
C ASN A 130 0.58 -21.61 0.07
N ARG A 131 -0.23 -20.78 -0.59
CA ARG A 131 0.07 -19.36 -0.87
C ARG A 131 -0.16 -18.40 0.32
N GLY A 132 -0.83 -18.85 1.37
CA GLY A 132 -1.26 -18.01 2.50
C GLY A 132 -0.38 -18.09 3.75
N ALA A 133 -0.42 -17.05 4.58
CA ALA A 133 0.23 -17.00 5.89
C ALA A 133 -0.54 -17.73 7.01
N ASP A 134 -1.61 -18.45 6.66
CA ASP A 134 -2.63 -18.92 7.62
C ASP A 134 -2.42 -20.37 8.09
N PHE A 135 -1.68 -21.18 7.33
CA PHE A 135 -1.74 -22.64 7.47
C PHE A 135 -0.53 -23.29 8.17
N LEU A 136 0.44 -22.51 8.65
CA LEU A 136 1.64 -23.06 9.29
C LEU A 136 1.30 -23.90 10.53
N ALA A 137 0.53 -23.33 11.47
CA ALA A 137 0.14 -23.97 12.72
C ALA A 137 -0.80 -25.15 12.48
N THR A 138 -1.80 -24.98 11.60
CA THR A 138 -2.79 -26.02 11.34
C THR A 138 -2.19 -27.22 10.59
N ARG A 139 -1.16 -27.01 9.78
CA ARG A 139 -0.40 -28.11 9.16
C ARG A 139 0.38 -28.92 10.20
N VAL A 140 0.99 -28.26 11.18
CA VAL A 140 1.61 -28.97 12.30
C VAL A 140 0.56 -29.79 13.04
N SER A 141 -0.57 -29.20 13.40
CA SER A 141 -1.65 -29.92 14.09
C SER A 141 -2.15 -31.12 13.28
N TYR A 142 -2.31 -30.96 11.96
CA TYR A 142 -2.72 -32.05 11.07
C TYR A 142 -1.68 -33.17 11.00
N VAL A 143 -0.41 -32.83 10.79
CA VAL A 143 0.68 -33.81 10.59
C VAL A 143 1.01 -34.59 11.87
N PHE A 144 0.89 -33.95 13.04
CA PHE A 144 1.21 -34.55 14.33
C PHE A 144 -0.02 -34.95 15.16
N ASP A 145 -1.23 -34.87 14.59
CA ASP A 145 -2.52 -35.17 15.25
C ASP A 145 -2.75 -34.39 16.56
N LEU A 146 -2.45 -33.09 16.55
CA LEU A 146 -2.58 -32.22 17.72
C LEU A 146 -3.98 -31.59 17.76
N GLN A 147 -4.65 -31.69 18.91
CA GLN A 147 -6.07 -31.33 19.05
C GLN A 147 -6.34 -30.05 19.87
N GLY A 148 -5.31 -29.29 20.23
CA GLY A 148 -5.45 -28.02 20.93
C GLY A 148 -5.70 -26.83 19.98
N PRO A 149 -5.87 -25.60 20.54
CA PRO A 149 -5.93 -24.36 19.77
C PRO A 149 -4.75 -24.25 18.80
N SER A 150 -5.04 -24.03 17.53
CA SER A 150 -4.04 -23.99 16.47
C SER A 150 -4.29 -22.81 15.55
N PHE A 151 -3.37 -21.83 15.55
CA PHE A 151 -3.53 -20.62 14.74
C PHE A 151 -2.19 -19.95 14.45
N ASN A 152 -2.19 -19.20 13.35
CA ASN A 152 -1.08 -18.34 12.97
C ASN A 152 -1.25 -16.95 13.60
N LEU A 153 -0.15 -16.35 14.04
CA LEU A 153 -0.12 -15.01 14.62
C LEU A 153 0.90 -14.12 13.90
N GLN A 154 0.50 -12.87 13.63
CA GLN A 154 1.26 -11.93 12.82
C GLN A 154 1.28 -10.55 13.51
N SER A 155 2.46 -10.12 13.94
CA SER A 155 2.72 -8.78 14.52
C SER A 155 4.02 -8.15 14.00
N GLY A 156 4.48 -8.58 12.82
CA GLY A 156 5.76 -8.18 12.23
C GLY A 156 6.95 -8.82 12.97
N CYS A 157 8.01 -8.07 13.25
CA CYS A 157 9.22 -8.62 13.86
C CYS A 157 9.03 -9.21 15.28
N SER A 158 7.93 -8.89 15.97
CA SER A 158 7.59 -9.46 17.28
C SER A 158 6.82 -10.78 17.22
N SER A 159 6.40 -11.25 16.04
CA SER A 159 5.41 -12.33 15.88
C SER A 159 5.71 -13.60 16.66
N SER A 160 6.91 -14.18 16.51
CA SER A 160 7.26 -15.43 17.19
C SER A 160 7.44 -15.29 18.71
N LEU A 161 7.76 -14.10 19.23
CA LEU A 161 7.81 -13.88 20.68
C LEU A 161 6.40 -13.67 21.25
N VAL A 162 5.52 -13.00 20.50
CA VAL A 162 4.09 -12.93 20.84
C VAL A 162 3.48 -14.33 20.81
N ALA A 163 3.87 -15.19 19.87
CA ALA A 163 3.42 -16.59 19.83
C ALA A 163 3.81 -17.36 21.12
N ALA A 164 5.03 -17.16 21.63
CA ALA A 164 5.47 -17.73 22.90
C ALA A 164 4.69 -17.17 24.10
N ALA A 165 4.39 -15.87 24.10
CA ALA A 165 3.58 -15.23 25.14
C ALA A 165 2.14 -15.76 25.16
N GLU A 166 1.49 -15.85 24.00
CA GLU A 166 0.15 -16.43 23.87
C GLU A 166 0.12 -17.92 24.22
N ALA A 167 1.18 -18.67 23.91
CA ALA A 167 1.31 -20.05 24.35
C ALA A 167 1.34 -20.17 25.90
N CYS A 168 2.02 -19.24 26.59
CA CYS A 168 1.98 -19.18 28.06
C CYS A 168 0.57 -18.84 28.57
N HIS A 169 -0.14 -17.91 27.93
CA HIS A 169 -1.52 -17.57 28.27
C HIS A 169 -2.47 -18.77 28.10
N LEU A 170 -2.33 -19.55 27.03
CA LEU A 170 -3.13 -20.77 26.81
C LEU A 170 -2.91 -21.81 27.92
N LEU A 171 -1.67 -21.97 28.37
CA LEU A 171 -1.32 -22.90 29.46
C LEU A 171 -1.87 -22.41 30.81
N TRP A 172 -1.69 -21.14 31.15
CA TRP A 172 -2.23 -20.58 32.40
C TRP A 172 -3.76 -20.58 32.44
N ALA A 173 -4.42 -20.45 31.28
CA ALA A 173 -5.86 -20.56 31.15
C ALA A 173 -6.36 -22.02 31.18
N GLY A 174 -5.47 -23.02 31.27
CA GLY A 174 -5.82 -24.44 31.27
C GLY A 174 -6.46 -24.92 29.97
N ARG A 175 -6.17 -24.26 28.85
CA ARG A 175 -6.75 -24.59 27.52
C ARG A 175 -5.99 -25.73 26.83
N CYS A 176 -4.75 -25.98 27.25
CA CYS A 176 -3.86 -26.99 26.69
C CYS A 176 -3.03 -27.65 27.80
N ASP A 177 -2.55 -28.85 27.51
CA ASP A 177 -1.59 -29.59 28.33
C ASP A 177 -0.14 -29.24 27.98
N ALA A 178 0.10 -28.93 26.71
CA ALA A 178 1.33 -28.34 26.19
C ALA A 178 1.02 -27.40 25.02
N VAL A 179 1.95 -26.51 24.68
CA VAL A 179 1.82 -25.66 23.49
C VAL A 179 3.14 -25.62 22.74
N VAL A 180 3.08 -25.79 21.43
CA VAL A 180 4.19 -25.51 20.52
C VAL A 180 4.12 -24.04 20.11
N ALA A 181 5.19 -23.30 20.35
CA ALA A 181 5.32 -21.90 19.92
C ALA A 181 6.55 -21.73 19.02
N GLY A 182 6.43 -20.97 17.94
CA GLY A 182 7.58 -20.74 17.07
C GLY A 182 7.28 -19.99 15.80
N GLY A 183 8.25 -20.02 14.88
CA GLY A 183 8.05 -19.46 13.56
C GLY A 183 9.21 -19.71 12.62
N MET A 184 8.96 -19.46 11.34
CA MET A 184 9.93 -19.63 10.26
C MET A 184 9.91 -18.43 9.33
N THR A 185 11.09 -17.98 8.90
CA THR A 185 11.27 -16.94 7.88
C THR A 185 12.23 -17.49 6.84
N ILE A 186 11.80 -17.57 5.58
CA ILE A 186 12.68 -17.87 4.44
C ILE A 186 12.35 -16.88 3.32
N THR A 187 13.36 -16.20 2.82
CA THR A 187 13.25 -15.21 1.75
C THR A 187 13.48 -15.87 0.39
N TYR A 188 12.58 -15.64 -0.57
CA TYR A 188 12.75 -16.07 -1.96
C TYR A 188 12.84 -14.88 -2.94
N PRO A 189 13.60 -14.99 -4.05
CA PRO A 189 14.39 -16.17 -4.43
C PRO A 189 15.66 -16.31 -3.57
N LEU A 190 16.06 -17.57 -3.30
CA LEU A 190 17.20 -17.88 -2.42
C LEU A 190 18.53 -17.33 -2.95
N ASP A 191 18.65 -17.04 -4.25
CA ASP A 191 19.86 -16.52 -4.87
C ASP A 191 19.95 -14.99 -4.92
N GLY A 192 18.93 -14.26 -4.44
CA GLY A 192 18.84 -12.81 -4.50
C GLY A 192 20.03 -12.06 -3.88
N ALA A 193 20.57 -11.07 -4.61
CA ALA A 193 21.61 -10.18 -4.11
C ALA A 193 21.05 -9.22 -3.06
N TYR A 194 21.89 -8.81 -2.11
CA TYR A 194 21.52 -7.73 -1.19
C TYR A 194 21.49 -6.39 -1.94
N ALA A 195 20.37 -5.68 -1.87
CA ALA A 195 20.26 -4.33 -2.39
C ALA A 195 19.80 -3.39 -1.28
N TYR A 196 20.52 -2.29 -1.10
CA TYR A 196 20.10 -1.21 -0.21
C TYR A 196 19.15 -0.27 -0.96
N GLU A 197 18.02 0.06 -0.34
CA GLU A 197 17.04 1.01 -0.84
C GLU A 197 17.02 2.26 0.06
N PRO A 198 17.23 3.47 -0.50
CA PRO A 198 17.12 4.71 0.26
C PRO A 198 15.77 4.86 0.97
N GLY A 199 15.79 5.09 2.28
CA GLY A 199 14.58 5.22 3.11
C GLY A 199 14.05 3.91 3.70
N SER A 200 14.68 2.76 3.40
CA SER A 200 14.38 1.48 4.04
C SER A 200 15.05 1.34 5.42
N ILE A 201 14.69 0.28 6.16
CA ILE A 201 15.33 -0.10 7.43
C ILE A 201 16.66 -0.86 7.24
N TYR A 202 17.11 -1.06 6.00
CA TYR A 202 18.23 -1.92 5.68
C TYR A 202 19.57 -1.19 5.76
N SER A 203 20.60 -1.88 6.24
CA SER A 203 21.96 -1.35 6.34
C SER A 203 22.54 -1.03 4.95
N ARG A 204 23.23 0.09 4.78
CA ARG A 204 23.87 0.39 3.48
C ARG A 204 25.01 -0.57 3.19
N LEU A 205 25.71 -1.01 4.23
CA LEU A 205 26.89 -1.88 4.12
C LEU A 205 26.53 -3.36 4.12
N GLY A 206 25.26 -3.71 4.35
CA GLY A 206 24.81 -5.09 4.44
C GLY A 206 25.39 -5.83 5.64
N VAL A 207 25.64 -5.11 6.74
CA VAL A 207 26.13 -5.65 8.01
C VAL A 207 25.23 -5.14 9.13
N CYS A 208 24.70 -6.05 9.96
CA CYS A 208 23.94 -5.67 11.14
C CYS A 208 24.92 -5.45 12.30
N ARG A 209 24.98 -4.22 12.84
CA ARG A 209 25.90 -3.84 13.93
C ARG A 209 25.13 -3.30 15.14
N PRO A 210 24.41 -4.15 15.91
CA PRO A 210 23.59 -3.69 17.01
C PRO A 210 24.42 -2.90 18.03
N PHE A 211 23.88 -1.78 18.51
CA PHE A 211 24.51 -0.89 19.50
C PHE A 211 25.80 -0.17 19.04
N ASP A 212 26.30 -0.39 17.84
CA ASP A 212 27.52 0.26 17.36
C ASP A 212 27.26 1.71 16.91
N ALA A 213 28.26 2.58 17.02
CA ALA A 213 28.19 3.96 16.56
C ALA A 213 27.95 4.08 15.05
N GLU A 214 28.36 3.05 14.28
CA GLU A 214 28.14 2.96 12.84
C GLU A 214 26.89 2.13 12.47
N ALA A 215 26.00 1.86 13.43
CA ALA A 215 24.74 1.18 13.18
C ALA A 215 23.84 2.00 12.24
N ASP A 216 23.55 1.49 11.04
CA ASP A 216 22.81 2.21 10.00
C ASP A 216 21.60 1.47 9.44
N GLY A 217 21.26 0.31 10.01
CA GLY A 217 20.12 -0.49 9.60
C GLY A 217 20.31 -1.98 9.85
N THR A 218 19.27 -2.74 9.57
CA THR A 218 19.23 -4.20 9.74
C THR A 218 19.62 -4.94 8.47
N VAL A 219 19.83 -6.25 8.59
CA VAL A 219 20.12 -7.12 7.45
C VAL A 219 19.15 -8.30 7.47
N PRO A 220 18.35 -8.52 6.42
CA PRO A 220 17.42 -9.65 6.37
C PRO A 220 18.18 -10.98 6.35
N ALA A 221 17.65 -11.98 7.05
CA ALA A 221 18.19 -13.33 7.05
C ALA A 221 17.09 -14.40 7.22
N ASP A 222 17.41 -15.62 6.82
CA ASP A 222 16.50 -16.77 6.85
C ASP A 222 16.74 -17.66 8.06
N GLY A 223 15.69 -18.15 8.68
CA GLY A 223 15.79 -19.05 9.82
C GLY A 223 14.52 -19.10 10.66
N GLY A 224 14.57 -19.90 11.70
CA GLY A 224 13.46 -20.04 12.62
C GLY A 224 13.70 -21.02 13.75
N GLY A 225 12.66 -21.23 14.56
CA GLY A 225 12.71 -22.14 15.70
C GLY A 225 11.33 -22.47 16.24
N ALA A 226 11.31 -23.49 17.09
CA ALA A 226 10.13 -23.95 17.81
C ALA A 226 10.51 -24.34 19.24
N VAL A 227 9.60 -24.10 20.18
CA VAL A 227 9.70 -24.54 21.58
C VAL A 227 8.43 -25.28 21.99
N VAL A 228 8.58 -26.26 22.87
CA VAL A 228 7.47 -26.99 23.50
C VAL A 228 7.36 -26.52 24.95
N LEU A 229 6.19 -26.00 25.32
CA LEU A 229 5.93 -25.38 26.60
C LEU A 229 4.90 -26.18 27.42
N LYS A 230 5.14 -26.32 28.72
CA LYS A 230 4.23 -26.98 29.69
C LYS A 230 4.20 -26.22 31.00
N THR A 231 3.16 -26.33 31.81
CA THR A 231 3.23 -25.83 33.19
C THR A 231 4.30 -26.59 33.97
N LEU A 232 5.02 -25.94 34.90
CA LEU A 232 6.12 -26.55 35.64
C LEU A 232 5.69 -27.81 36.42
N SER A 233 4.53 -27.78 37.05
CA SER A 233 3.91 -28.91 37.75
C SER A 233 3.70 -30.10 36.83
N ARG A 234 3.24 -29.85 35.60
CA ARG A 234 3.06 -30.89 34.60
C ARG A 234 4.39 -31.41 34.09
N ALA A 235 5.34 -30.53 33.80
CA ALA A 235 6.67 -30.94 33.38
C ALA A 235 7.35 -31.86 34.40
N ARG A 236 7.24 -31.51 35.69
CA ARG A 236 7.72 -32.34 36.81
C ARG A 236 6.98 -33.66 36.93
N ARG A 237 5.64 -33.64 36.80
CA ARG A 237 4.81 -34.85 36.87
C ARG A 237 5.14 -35.84 35.75
N ASP A 238 5.34 -35.33 34.54
CA ASP A 238 5.60 -36.13 33.35
C ASP A 238 7.11 -36.50 33.25
N GLY A 239 7.95 -35.94 34.12
CA GLY A 239 9.39 -36.23 34.18
C GLY A 239 10.17 -35.62 33.02
N ASP A 240 9.66 -34.54 32.43
CA ASP A 240 10.28 -33.87 31.29
C ASP A 240 11.61 -33.21 31.69
N ARG A 241 12.54 -33.14 30.74
CA ARG A 241 13.68 -32.23 30.82
C ARG A 241 13.17 -30.79 30.81
N ILE A 242 13.77 -29.93 31.61
CA ILE A 242 13.46 -28.49 31.63
C ILE A 242 14.73 -27.74 31.19
N HIS A 243 14.66 -27.03 30.06
CA HIS A 243 15.80 -26.24 29.58
C HIS A 243 15.87 -24.87 30.26
N ALA A 244 14.72 -24.26 30.54
CA ALA A 244 14.56 -23.03 31.31
C ALA A 244 13.09 -22.87 31.71
N LEU A 245 12.81 -21.89 32.57
CA LEU A 245 11.46 -21.49 32.97
C LEU A 245 11.12 -20.13 32.35
N VAL A 246 9.87 -19.95 31.93
CA VAL A 246 9.27 -18.65 31.63
C VAL A 246 8.55 -18.18 32.89
N ARG A 247 9.05 -17.08 33.47
CA ARG A 247 8.53 -16.48 34.71
C ARG A 247 7.44 -15.46 34.48
N GLY A 248 7.48 -14.80 33.33
CA GLY A 248 6.46 -13.84 32.93
C GLY A 248 6.59 -13.47 31.47
N VAL A 249 5.49 -12.96 30.93
CA VAL A 249 5.40 -12.48 29.55
C VAL A 249 4.59 -11.19 29.54
N GLY A 250 4.86 -10.33 28.57
CA GLY A 250 4.07 -9.13 28.31
C GLY A 250 3.90 -8.91 26.83
N VAL A 251 2.72 -8.42 26.43
CA VAL A 251 2.43 -7.95 25.07
C VAL A 251 1.60 -6.67 25.16
N ASN A 252 1.98 -5.63 24.42
CA ASN A 252 1.18 -4.41 24.28
C ASN A 252 1.33 -3.78 22.90
N ASN A 253 0.70 -2.62 22.68
CA ASN A 253 0.89 -1.81 21.48
C ASN A 253 1.13 -0.34 21.84
N ASP A 254 2.01 0.33 21.09
CA ASP A 254 2.36 1.74 21.26
C ASP A 254 1.20 2.72 20.98
N GLY A 255 0.15 2.29 20.28
CA GLY A 255 -0.98 3.14 19.91
C GLY A 255 -0.59 4.32 19.01
N ALA A 256 -1.31 5.44 19.14
CA ALA A 256 -1.06 6.64 18.36
C ALA A 256 0.06 7.54 18.93
N HIS A 257 0.60 7.22 20.12
CA HIS A 257 1.58 8.05 20.84
C HIS A 257 3.01 7.82 20.36
N LYS A 258 3.21 7.73 19.05
CA LYS A 258 4.49 7.58 18.36
C LYS A 258 4.54 8.49 17.15
N VAL A 259 5.74 8.97 16.81
CA VAL A 259 5.96 9.99 15.76
C VAL A 259 5.57 9.53 14.35
N SER A 260 5.51 8.23 14.10
CA SER A 260 5.00 7.65 12.86
C SER A 260 4.51 6.22 13.13
N PHE A 261 3.80 5.61 12.18
CA PHE A 261 3.37 4.21 12.30
C PHE A 261 4.55 3.27 12.59
N ALA A 262 5.69 3.48 11.94
CA ALA A 262 6.89 2.64 11.99
C ALA A 262 7.85 2.95 13.16
N ALA A 263 7.65 4.06 13.86
CA ALA A 263 8.56 4.48 14.93
C ALA A 263 8.29 3.73 16.25
N PRO A 264 9.33 3.31 16.99
CA PRO A 264 9.16 2.74 18.32
C PRO A 264 8.79 3.83 19.34
N ALA A 265 8.08 3.46 20.42
CA ALA A 265 7.76 4.35 21.53
C ALA A 265 8.41 3.92 22.86
N VAL A 266 9.18 4.83 23.48
CA VAL A 266 9.82 4.58 24.78
C VAL A 266 8.78 4.26 25.86
N ASP A 267 7.68 5.02 25.92
CA ASP A 267 6.68 4.85 26.97
C ASP A 267 5.93 3.51 26.84
N GLY A 268 5.65 3.06 25.61
CA GLY A 268 5.04 1.76 25.35
C GLY A 268 5.93 0.61 25.81
N GLN A 269 7.23 0.68 25.53
CA GLN A 269 8.21 -0.31 26.00
C GLN A 269 8.39 -0.29 27.53
N VAL A 270 8.41 0.89 28.17
CA VAL A 270 8.45 1.00 29.63
C VAL A 270 7.20 0.37 30.28
N ALA A 271 6.02 0.67 29.73
CA ALA A 271 4.76 0.10 30.23
C ALA A 271 4.73 -1.42 30.10
N LEU A 272 5.21 -1.95 28.97
CA LEU A 272 5.37 -3.39 28.74
C LEU A 272 6.24 -4.04 29.82
N LEU A 273 7.46 -3.50 30.02
CA LEU A 273 8.42 -4.04 30.98
C LEU A 273 7.86 -3.98 32.40
N LYS A 274 7.28 -2.84 32.80
CA LYS A 274 6.65 -2.72 34.13
C LYS A 274 5.56 -3.75 34.36
N GLY A 275 4.68 -3.96 33.39
CA GLY A 275 3.62 -4.97 33.47
C GLY A 275 4.17 -6.39 33.57
N ALA A 276 5.06 -6.77 32.66
CA ALA A 276 5.61 -8.13 32.62
C ALA A 276 6.35 -8.51 33.90
N TYR A 277 7.15 -7.60 34.46
CA TYR A 277 7.93 -7.87 35.68
C TYR A 277 7.07 -7.81 36.95
N ALA A 278 6.07 -6.92 37.01
CA ALA A 278 5.11 -6.90 38.10
C ALA A 278 4.31 -8.21 38.16
N ASP A 279 3.82 -8.69 37.01
CA ASP A 279 3.06 -9.95 36.92
C ASP A 279 3.93 -11.17 37.26
N ALA A 280 5.21 -11.15 36.91
CA ALA A 280 6.17 -12.22 37.22
C ALA A 280 6.62 -12.24 38.68
N GLY A 281 6.49 -11.11 39.39
CA GLY A 281 7.09 -10.89 40.70
C GLY A 281 8.62 -10.98 40.65
N VAL A 282 9.24 -10.50 39.58
CA VAL A 282 10.70 -10.49 39.35
C VAL A 282 11.19 -9.05 39.42
N ALA A 283 12.27 -8.81 40.14
CA ALA A 283 12.91 -7.51 40.18
C ALA A 283 14.04 -7.41 39.13
N PRO A 284 14.34 -6.22 38.58
CA PRO A 284 15.34 -6.08 37.52
C PRO A 284 16.77 -6.44 37.95
N ASP A 285 17.07 -6.34 39.25
CA ASP A 285 18.36 -6.73 39.83
C ASP A 285 18.61 -8.25 39.79
N GLN A 286 17.58 -9.06 39.54
CA GLN A 286 17.69 -10.51 39.30
C GLN A 286 18.09 -10.85 37.86
N LEU A 287 18.21 -9.85 36.97
CA LEU A 287 18.57 -10.05 35.56
C LEU A 287 20.08 -10.14 35.39
N ALA A 288 20.55 -11.24 34.80
CA ALA A 288 21.92 -11.39 34.35
C ALA A 288 22.16 -10.64 33.03
N PHE A 289 21.19 -10.72 32.11
CA PHE A 289 21.24 -10.04 30.82
C PHE A 289 19.84 -9.79 30.23
N VAL A 290 19.80 -8.94 29.20
CA VAL A 290 18.64 -8.76 28.32
C VAL A 290 19.07 -8.96 26.88
N GLU A 291 18.46 -9.95 26.22
CA GLU A 291 18.53 -10.14 24.77
C GLU A 291 17.53 -9.16 24.12
N CYS A 292 18.07 -8.06 23.61
CA CYS A 292 17.32 -6.95 23.07
C CYS A 292 16.79 -7.22 21.65
N HIS A 293 15.77 -6.46 21.26
CA HIS A 293 15.29 -6.44 19.88
C HIS A 293 16.35 -5.87 18.94
N ALA A 294 17.02 -4.77 19.32
CA ALA A 294 18.15 -4.09 18.68
C ALA A 294 18.52 -4.60 17.28
N THR A 295 18.01 -3.90 16.27
CA THR A 295 18.12 -4.23 14.85
C THR A 295 19.24 -3.46 14.14
N ALA A 296 20.17 -2.88 14.91
CA ALA A 296 21.26 -2.03 14.42
C ALA A 296 20.77 -0.74 13.77
N THR A 297 19.70 -0.15 14.32
CA THR A 297 19.21 1.14 13.83
C THR A 297 19.79 2.28 14.67
N ALA A 298 20.22 3.35 14.01
CA ALA A 298 20.84 4.51 14.66
C ALA A 298 19.98 5.13 15.78
N ILE A 299 18.66 5.01 15.68
CA ILE A 299 17.69 5.60 16.62
C ILE A 299 16.96 4.54 17.47
N GLY A 300 16.61 3.39 16.89
CA GLY A 300 15.82 2.37 17.60
C GLY A 300 16.59 1.70 18.73
N ASP A 301 17.88 1.40 18.53
CA ASP A 301 18.72 0.78 19.55
C ASP A 301 18.86 1.71 20.80
N PRO A 302 19.16 3.02 20.66
CA PRO A 302 19.07 3.98 21.78
C PRO A 302 17.69 4.10 22.45
N ILE A 303 16.60 3.98 21.69
CA ILE A 303 15.24 4.03 22.26
C ILE A 303 14.99 2.84 23.19
N GLU A 304 15.40 1.64 22.77
CA GLU A 304 15.26 0.42 23.58
C GLU A 304 16.08 0.51 24.87
N VAL A 305 17.35 0.93 24.79
CA VAL A 305 18.19 1.09 25.99
C VAL A 305 17.63 2.16 26.93
N ARG A 306 17.09 3.25 26.38
CA ARG A 306 16.41 4.28 27.18
C ARG A 306 15.16 3.76 27.89
N ALA A 307 14.36 2.92 27.23
CA ALA A 307 13.19 2.30 27.83
C ALA A 307 13.58 1.35 28.96
N LEU A 308 14.58 0.49 28.74
CA LEU A 308 15.15 -0.39 29.77
C LEU A 308 15.69 0.42 30.95
N ARG A 309 16.39 1.53 30.70
CA ARG A 309 16.92 2.41 31.76
C ARG A 309 15.81 2.98 32.64
N ARG A 310 14.80 3.59 32.01
CA ARG A 310 13.62 4.14 32.73
C ARG A 310 12.85 3.07 33.50
N PHE A 311 12.85 1.84 33.00
CA PHE A 311 12.25 0.70 33.69
C PHE A 311 13.07 0.31 34.94
N VAL A 312 14.38 0.08 34.80
CA VAL A 312 15.25 -0.31 35.92
C VAL A 312 15.29 0.78 36.99
N GLU A 313 15.44 2.05 36.59
CA GLU A 313 15.46 3.21 37.49
C GLU A 313 14.12 3.45 38.21
N SER A 314 13.04 2.77 37.80
CA SER A 314 11.75 2.82 38.51
C SER A 314 11.67 1.87 39.71
N TYR A 315 12.67 1.01 39.90
CA TYR A 315 12.83 0.15 41.08
C TYR A 315 13.83 0.77 42.06
N PRO A 316 13.78 0.41 43.35
CA PRO A 316 14.81 0.79 44.31
C PRO A 316 16.20 0.34 43.82
N PRO A 317 17.25 1.15 44.04
CA PRO A 317 18.60 0.77 43.64
C PRO A 317 19.05 -0.49 44.40
N PRO A 318 19.74 -1.44 43.74
CA PRO A 318 20.24 -2.64 44.39
C PRO A 318 21.34 -2.29 45.40
N ALA A 319 21.54 -3.16 46.39
CA ALA A 319 22.61 -3.01 47.38
C ALA A 319 24.01 -3.03 46.73
N THR A 320 24.18 -3.82 45.67
CA THR A 320 25.39 -3.95 44.86
C THR A 320 25.06 -3.65 43.39
N PRO A 321 25.49 -2.48 42.85
CA PRO A 321 25.21 -2.12 41.47
C PRO A 321 26.16 -2.85 40.51
N GLU A 322 25.78 -4.07 40.13
CA GLU A 322 26.38 -4.75 38.98
C GLU A 322 25.57 -4.46 37.70
N PRO A 323 26.23 -4.14 36.57
CA PRO A 323 25.54 -3.80 35.35
C PRO A 323 24.87 -5.02 34.72
N ILE A 324 23.64 -4.83 34.23
CA ILE A 324 22.92 -5.85 33.46
C ILE A 324 23.49 -5.85 32.04
N LEU A 325 23.90 -7.02 31.54
CA LEU A 325 24.43 -7.14 30.18
C LEU A 325 23.31 -6.97 29.15
N LEU A 326 23.52 -6.14 28.13
CA LEU A 326 22.65 -6.06 26.97
C LEU A 326 23.34 -6.66 25.75
N GLY A 327 22.56 -7.24 24.86
CA GLY A 327 23.07 -7.59 23.54
C GLY A 327 22.00 -8.08 22.58
N SER A 328 22.44 -8.50 21.38
CA SER A 328 21.53 -8.94 20.31
C SER A 328 22.19 -10.01 19.46
N ILE A 329 21.44 -11.07 19.14
CA ILE A 329 21.87 -12.12 18.21
C ILE A 329 22.03 -11.60 16.77
N LYS A 330 21.39 -10.49 16.41
CA LYS A 330 21.28 -10.04 15.01
C LYS A 330 22.62 -9.66 14.39
N GLY A 331 23.62 -9.33 15.20
CA GLY A 331 25.00 -9.14 14.73
C GLY A 331 25.64 -10.43 14.21
N HIS A 332 25.21 -11.61 14.68
CA HIS A 332 25.76 -12.90 14.28
C HIS A 332 25.08 -13.47 13.04
N ILE A 333 23.75 -13.35 12.96
CA ILE A 333 22.94 -14.08 11.96
C ILE A 333 22.04 -13.17 11.11
N GLY A 334 22.04 -11.86 11.34
CA GLY A 334 21.06 -10.94 10.75
C GLY A 334 19.70 -10.97 11.46
N HIS A 335 18.69 -10.36 10.83
CA HIS A 335 17.34 -10.24 11.35
C HIS A 335 16.39 -11.20 10.65
N LEU A 336 15.86 -12.15 11.41
CA LEU A 336 14.94 -13.19 10.92
C LEU A 336 13.46 -12.74 10.87
N PHE A 337 13.18 -11.43 10.94
CA PHE A 337 11.84 -10.83 11.02
C PHE A 337 10.88 -11.61 11.94
N TRP A 338 9.84 -12.23 11.38
CA TRP A 338 8.77 -12.95 12.08
C TRP A 338 9.25 -14.02 13.04
N SER A 339 10.38 -14.69 12.74
CA SER A 339 10.97 -15.74 13.59
C SER A 339 12.08 -15.26 14.52
N SER A 340 12.38 -13.96 14.58
CA SER A 340 13.52 -13.44 15.37
C SER A 340 13.37 -13.68 16.87
N GLY A 341 12.14 -13.50 17.37
CA GLY A 341 11.85 -13.59 18.80
C GLY A 341 12.16 -14.97 19.38
N ILE A 342 11.73 -16.03 18.69
CA ILE A 342 11.93 -17.40 19.19
C ILE A 342 13.41 -17.82 19.17
N VAL A 343 14.18 -17.37 18.17
CA VAL A 343 15.63 -17.67 18.13
C VAL A 343 16.39 -16.89 19.21
N SER A 344 16.02 -15.62 19.47
CA SER A 344 16.54 -14.86 20.61
C SER A 344 16.21 -15.53 21.96
N MET A 345 15.01 -16.12 22.09
CA MET A 345 14.63 -16.92 23.26
C MET A 345 15.51 -18.19 23.40
N ILE A 346 15.72 -18.96 22.32
CA ILE A 346 16.57 -20.16 22.32
C ILE A 346 18.02 -19.81 22.67
N LYS A 347 18.59 -18.74 22.08
CA LYS A 347 19.92 -18.24 22.48
C LYS A 347 19.99 -17.93 23.97
N SER A 348 18.96 -17.29 24.51
CA SER A 348 18.93 -16.89 25.92
C SER A 348 18.87 -18.11 26.85
N VAL A 349 18.11 -19.14 26.47
CA VAL A 349 18.11 -20.45 27.16
C VAL A 349 19.50 -21.08 27.15
N LEU A 350 20.19 -21.08 25.99
CA LEU A 350 21.55 -21.60 25.87
C LEU A 350 22.55 -20.79 26.72
N ALA A 351 22.45 -19.46 26.74
CA ALA A 351 23.31 -18.61 27.54
C ALA A 351 23.16 -18.90 29.05
N LEU A 352 21.94 -19.13 29.53
CA LEU A 352 21.68 -19.57 30.91
C LEU A 352 22.24 -20.97 31.18
N LYS A 353 22.01 -21.93 30.26
CA LYS A 353 22.51 -23.32 30.36
C LYS A 353 24.02 -23.37 30.45
N HIS A 354 24.72 -22.61 29.61
CA HIS A 354 26.19 -22.58 29.55
C HIS A 354 26.82 -21.56 30.50
N ARG A 355 26.01 -20.74 31.19
CA ARG A 355 26.46 -19.66 32.09
C ARG A 355 27.42 -18.68 31.42
N VAL A 356 27.20 -18.43 30.13
CA VAL A 356 28.00 -17.53 29.31
C VAL A 356 27.08 -16.74 28.39
N TYR A 357 27.26 -15.43 28.31
CA TYR A 357 26.65 -14.61 27.27
C TYR A 357 27.67 -14.41 26.14
N PRO A 358 27.38 -14.83 24.89
CA PRO A 358 28.38 -14.90 23.81
C PRO A 358 28.88 -13.54 23.28
N GLY A 359 28.30 -12.43 23.75
CA GLY A 359 28.63 -11.08 23.25
C GLY A 359 27.74 -10.66 22.08
N THR A 360 28.04 -9.49 21.50
CA THR A 360 27.33 -8.91 20.35
C THR A 360 28.29 -8.68 19.19
N ALA A 361 28.19 -9.52 18.16
CA ALA A 361 28.99 -9.37 16.95
C ALA A 361 28.72 -8.04 16.22
N GLY A 362 29.74 -7.48 15.59
CA GLY A 362 29.67 -6.20 14.87
C GLY A 362 29.79 -4.95 15.75
N LEU A 363 29.84 -5.11 17.07
CA LEU A 363 30.12 -4.03 18.02
C LEU A 363 31.63 -3.77 18.12
N VAL A 364 32.03 -2.54 17.83
CA VAL A 364 33.40 -2.03 17.95
C VAL A 364 33.42 -0.80 18.84
N ASN A 365 32.59 0.18 18.53
CA ASN A 365 32.44 1.41 19.31
C ASN A 365 30.98 1.56 19.71
N PRO A 366 30.62 1.49 21.00
CA PRO A 366 29.25 1.70 21.43
C PRO A 366 28.72 3.08 20.99
N ASN A 367 27.49 3.11 20.47
CA ASN A 367 26.84 4.35 20.05
C ASN A 367 26.70 5.30 21.27
N PRO A 368 27.21 6.55 21.20
CA PRO A 368 27.13 7.50 22.31
C PRO A 368 25.70 7.77 22.79
N LEU A 369 24.68 7.64 21.92
CA LEU A 369 23.27 7.84 22.26
C LEU A 369 22.71 6.79 23.23
N LEU A 370 23.40 5.66 23.41
CA LEU A 370 23.05 4.64 24.40
C LEU A 370 23.28 5.15 25.84
N ALA A 371 24.15 6.14 26.01
CA ALA A 371 24.50 6.75 27.30
C ALA A 371 24.90 5.71 28.37
N LEU A 372 25.80 4.78 28.03
CA LEU A 372 26.20 3.66 28.90
C LEU A 372 27.01 4.08 30.13
N VAL A 373 27.69 5.23 30.08
CA VAL A 373 28.42 5.79 31.23
C VAL A 373 27.45 6.04 32.37
N ASP A 374 27.78 5.53 33.56
CA ASP A 374 26.93 5.58 34.77
C ASP A 374 25.51 5.00 34.59
N SER A 375 25.33 4.14 33.58
CA SER A 375 24.07 3.42 33.37
C SER A 375 24.08 2.08 34.12
N PRO A 376 22.91 1.50 34.45
CA PRO A 376 22.83 0.16 35.03
C PRO A 376 23.15 -0.96 34.01
N PHE A 377 23.68 -0.62 32.83
CA PHE A 377 23.89 -1.54 31.72
C PHE A 377 25.33 -1.53 31.23
N SER A 378 25.75 -2.69 30.74
CA SER A 378 26.98 -2.86 29.98
C SER A 378 26.70 -3.64 28.70
N ILE A 379 27.52 -3.40 27.66
CA ILE A 379 27.44 -4.11 26.39
C ILE A 379 28.86 -4.57 26.05
N SER A 380 29.00 -5.82 25.61
CA SER A 380 30.29 -6.40 25.26
C SER A 380 30.23 -7.08 23.90
N ALA A 381 31.29 -6.90 23.12
CA ALA A 381 31.52 -7.64 21.88
C ALA A 381 31.97 -9.08 22.15
N ASP A 382 32.65 -9.28 23.28
CA ASP A 382 33.23 -10.56 23.69
C ASP A 382 32.28 -11.36 24.58
N ALA A 383 32.57 -12.65 24.73
CA ALA A 383 31.83 -13.52 25.62
C ALA A 383 32.05 -13.13 27.10
N ASN A 384 30.98 -13.18 27.91
CA ASN A 384 30.99 -12.84 29.33
C ASN A 384 30.50 -14.03 30.15
N VAL A 385 31.24 -14.41 31.19
CA VAL A 385 30.78 -15.41 32.14
C VAL A 385 29.65 -14.81 32.99
N LEU A 386 28.56 -15.57 33.14
CA LEU A 386 27.40 -15.14 33.89
C LEU A 386 27.45 -15.70 35.33
N ASP A 387 27.34 -14.81 36.32
CA ASP A 387 27.13 -15.22 37.70
C ASP A 387 25.64 -15.41 37.99
N LEU A 388 25.17 -16.65 37.86
CA LEU A 388 23.77 -17.01 38.07
C LEU A 388 23.43 -17.36 39.53
N ARG A 389 24.28 -17.01 40.51
CA ARG A 389 24.00 -17.28 41.94
C ARG A 389 22.85 -16.42 42.48
N GLU A 390 22.85 -15.15 42.15
CA GLU A 390 21.82 -14.19 42.56
C GLU A 390 20.96 -13.70 41.39
N ARG A 391 21.53 -13.71 40.17
CA ARG A 391 20.88 -13.26 38.93
C ARG A 391 20.46 -14.44 38.05
N THR A 392 19.41 -15.14 38.47
CA THR A 392 18.94 -16.36 37.77
C THR A 392 18.11 -16.08 36.52
N CYS A 393 17.72 -14.82 36.29
CA CYS A 393 16.78 -14.44 35.24
C CYS A 393 17.45 -13.73 34.06
N CYS A 394 16.80 -13.75 32.90
CA CYS A 394 17.10 -12.86 31.78
C CYS A 394 15.83 -12.38 31.08
N GLY A 395 15.93 -11.24 30.39
CA GLY A 395 14.85 -10.70 29.58
C GLY A 395 15.07 -10.96 28.08
N VAL A 396 14.01 -11.15 27.32
CA VAL A 396 14.04 -11.25 25.85
C VAL A 396 13.00 -10.29 25.28
N SER A 397 13.44 -9.34 24.45
CA SER A 397 12.57 -8.33 23.84
C SER A 397 12.41 -8.53 22.33
N SER A 398 11.21 -8.30 21.81
CA SER A 398 11.00 -8.15 20.37
C SER A 398 9.89 -7.15 20.05
N PHE A 399 10.16 -6.22 19.13
CA PHE A 399 9.28 -5.10 18.80
C PHE A 399 8.91 -5.11 17.31
N GLY A 400 7.62 -4.97 17.00
CA GLY A 400 7.11 -4.95 15.63
C GLY A 400 7.03 -3.53 15.05
N VAL A 401 7.23 -3.38 13.74
CA VAL A 401 7.12 -2.10 13.01
C VAL A 401 5.72 -1.45 13.09
N GLY A 402 4.70 -2.15 13.60
CA GLY A 402 3.38 -1.59 13.92
C GLY A 402 3.22 -1.11 15.37
N GLY A 403 4.27 -1.20 16.19
CA GLY A 403 4.27 -0.85 17.62
C GLY A 403 3.83 -1.98 18.56
N THR A 404 3.62 -3.20 18.07
CA THR A 404 3.33 -4.36 18.95
C THR A 404 4.60 -4.84 19.60
N ASN A 405 4.70 -4.68 20.91
CA ASN A 405 5.87 -5.04 21.69
C ASN A 405 5.63 -6.33 22.47
N ALA A 406 6.65 -7.18 22.54
CA ALA A 406 6.64 -8.40 23.33
C ALA A 406 7.90 -8.50 24.20
N HIS A 407 7.72 -9.01 25.42
CA HIS A 407 8.83 -9.27 26.34
C HIS A 407 8.59 -10.58 27.09
N VAL A 408 9.64 -11.39 27.26
CA VAL A 408 9.61 -12.66 27.99
C VAL A 408 10.71 -12.66 29.04
N ILE A 409 10.37 -13.06 30.26
CA ILE A 409 11.31 -13.20 31.38
C ILE A 409 11.59 -14.69 31.54
N LEU A 410 12.85 -15.09 31.35
CA LEU A 410 13.31 -16.45 31.52
C LEU A 410 14.08 -16.60 32.84
N GLU A 411 14.11 -17.82 33.37
CA GLU A 411 14.90 -18.20 34.52
C GLU A 411 15.62 -19.53 34.26
N GLN A 412 16.82 -19.68 34.81
CA GLN A 412 17.61 -20.91 34.75
C GLN A 412 16.78 -22.14 35.17
N ALA A 413 16.99 -23.26 34.49
CA ALA A 413 16.36 -24.53 34.86
C ALA A 413 16.72 -24.94 36.31
N PRO A 414 15.77 -25.50 37.08
CA PRO A 414 16.04 -26.04 38.40
C PRO A 414 17.03 -27.22 38.36
N ASP A 415 18.00 -27.26 39.28
CA ASP A 415 19.02 -28.31 39.36
C ASP A 415 18.40 -29.71 39.62
N ASP A 416 17.22 -29.78 40.24
CA ASP A 416 16.53 -31.02 40.66
C ASP A 416 15.81 -31.77 39.53
N VAL A 417 15.69 -31.19 38.33
CA VAL A 417 14.89 -31.74 37.21
C VAL A 417 15.71 -31.98 35.93
N CYS A 418 17.03 -31.74 35.96
CA CYS A 418 17.91 -32.00 34.82
C CYS A 418 18.23 -33.50 34.68
N ARG A 419 17.41 -34.26 33.94
CA ARG A 419 17.83 -35.57 33.41
C ARG A 419 18.51 -35.42 32.05
N ALA A 420 19.66 -36.07 31.89
CA ALA A 420 20.26 -36.29 30.58
C ALA A 420 19.40 -37.30 29.80
N PHE A 421 18.93 -36.93 28.62
CA PHE A 421 18.26 -37.84 27.70
C PHE A 421 19.11 -37.93 26.44
N ASP A 422 19.63 -39.13 26.14
CA ASP A 422 20.31 -39.46 24.89
C ASP A 422 19.27 -39.76 23.79
N ALA A 423 18.38 -38.80 23.49
CA ALA A 423 17.61 -38.87 22.26
C ALA A 423 18.52 -38.45 21.12
N ALA A 424 18.86 -39.41 20.24
CA ALA A 424 19.35 -39.03 18.93
C ALA A 424 18.26 -38.20 18.22
N LEU A 425 18.63 -37.02 17.72
CA LEU A 425 17.78 -36.26 16.79
C LEU A 425 17.38 -37.21 15.64
N PRO A 426 16.14 -37.12 15.12
CA PRO A 426 15.69 -38.02 14.09
C PRO A 426 16.62 -37.95 12.86
N GLU A 427 17.11 -39.12 12.41
CA GLU A 427 17.77 -39.21 11.11
C GLU A 427 16.75 -38.92 10.01
N LEU A 428 16.94 -37.81 9.29
CA LEU A 428 16.04 -37.34 8.25
C LEU A 428 16.56 -37.73 6.88
N SER A 429 15.72 -38.35 6.05
CA SER A 429 16.02 -38.63 4.65
C SER A 429 15.65 -37.42 3.77
N ALA A 430 16.21 -36.26 4.11
CA ALA A 430 15.78 -35.00 3.50
C ALA A 430 16.18 -34.92 2.02
N ARG A 431 15.19 -34.73 1.13
CA ARG A 431 15.37 -34.47 -0.29
C ARG A 431 15.32 -32.98 -0.57
N ARG A 432 16.03 -32.53 -1.61
CA ARG A 432 16.00 -31.13 -2.07
C ARG A 432 14.80 -30.93 -3.01
N TYR A 433 13.90 -30.03 -2.62
CA TYR A 433 12.76 -29.60 -3.43
C TYR A 433 13.02 -28.17 -3.89
N THR A 434 13.72 -28.05 -5.01
CA THR A 434 14.09 -26.78 -5.61
C THR A 434 13.15 -26.40 -6.75
N LEU A 435 12.87 -25.11 -6.88
CA LEU A 435 12.18 -24.54 -8.04
C LEU A 435 13.16 -24.16 -9.17
N VAL A 436 14.47 -24.13 -8.88
CA VAL A 436 15.53 -23.86 -9.85
C VAL A 436 16.21 -25.18 -10.21
N PRO A 437 16.07 -25.73 -11.43
CA PRO A 437 16.78 -26.96 -11.78
C PRO A 437 18.29 -26.74 -11.71
N ASP A 438 19.00 -27.72 -11.16
CA ASP A 438 20.46 -27.76 -11.18
C ASP A 438 20.96 -27.57 -12.62
N ALA A 439 21.81 -26.57 -12.82
CA ALA A 439 22.66 -26.47 -14.00
C ALA A 439 23.76 -27.54 -13.91
N GLY A 440 23.40 -28.82 -14.03
CA GLY A 440 24.34 -29.90 -13.85
C GLY A 440 23.73 -31.29 -13.82
N GLY A 441 23.27 -31.79 -14.97
CA GLY A 441 22.95 -33.21 -15.10
C GLY A 441 22.30 -33.59 -16.43
N ALA A 442 22.95 -34.51 -17.14
CA ALA A 442 22.49 -35.23 -18.34
C ALA A 442 22.53 -34.50 -19.69
N ASN A 443 23.69 -34.59 -20.32
CA ASN A 443 23.84 -34.60 -21.77
C ASN A 443 23.58 -36.04 -22.25
N ALA A 444 22.48 -36.31 -22.98
CA ALA A 444 22.39 -37.38 -23.98
C ALA A 444 21.06 -37.36 -24.78
N ALA A 445 21.22 -37.32 -26.10
CA ALA A 445 20.29 -37.72 -27.17
C ALA A 445 19.21 -36.74 -27.68
N ALA A 446 19.64 -35.94 -28.66
CA ALA A 446 19.08 -35.79 -30.01
C ALA A 446 17.67 -35.18 -30.21
N GLY A 447 17.64 -34.07 -30.97
CA GLY A 447 16.45 -33.57 -31.65
C GLY A 447 16.56 -32.10 -32.01
N VAL A 448 17.38 -31.76 -33.00
CA VAL A 448 17.41 -30.40 -33.59
C VAL A 448 16.07 -30.17 -34.29
N SER A 449 15.32 -29.15 -33.85
CA SER A 449 14.18 -28.58 -34.59
C SER A 449 14.31 -27.06 -34.54
N GLU A 450 14.50 -26.48 -35.71
CA GLU A 450 14.68 -25.06 -35.98
C GLU A 450 13.51 -24.22 -35.43
N ARG A 451 13.84 -23.08 -34.79
CA ARG A 451 12.87 -22.00 -34.52
C ARG A 451 12.81 -21.08 -35.75
N PRO A 452 11.63 -20.60 -36.15
CA PRO A 452 11.50 -19.65 -37.26
C PRO A 452 12.13 -18.29 -36.90
N GLU A 453 12.84 -17.71 -37.86
CA GLU A 453 13.38 -16.35 -37.79
C GLU A 453 12.27 -15.32 -37.52
N ALA A 454 12.55 -14.41 -36.58
CA ALA A 454 11.76 -13.21 -36.38
C ALA A 454 11.85 -12.30 -37.62
N PRO A 455 10.77 -11.62 -38.02
CA PRO A 455 10.78 -10.72 -39.17
C PRO A 455 11.71 -9.52 -38.89
N PRO A 456 12.32 -8.93 -39.93
CA PRO A 456 13.27 -7.84 -39.76
C PRO A 456 12.57 -6.62 -39.16
N ALA A 457 13.23 -6.02 -38.16
CA ALA A 457 12.84 -4.74 -37.61
C ALA A 457 12.71 -3.70 -38.74
N ARG A 458 11.55 -3.04 -38.79
CA ARG A 458 11.30 -1.92 -39.71
C ARG A 458 12.31 -0.80 -39.42
N GLY A 459 12.87 -0.26 -40.50
CA GLY A 459 14.04 0.62 -40.50
C GLY A 459 13.91 1.90 -39.67
N ALA A 460 15.08 2.38 -39.22
CA ALA A 460 15.28 3.69 -38.64
C ALA A 460 14.85 4.79 -39.62
N GLY A 461 13.84 5.58 -39.24
CA GLY A 461 13.50 6.82 -39.93
C GLY A 461 14.49 7.93 -39.58
N GLU A 462 14.89 8.72 -40.58
CA GLU A 462 15.70 9.93 -40.42
C GLU A 462 15.03 10.94 -39.47
N ALA A 463 15.83 11.67 -38.69
CA ALA A 463 15.33 12.69 -37.77
C ALA A 463 14.63 13.84 -38.53
N ARG A 464 13.31 13.93 -38.41
CA ARG A 464 12.47 14.95 -39.04
C ARG A 464 12.45 16.24 -38.22
N THR A 465 12.83 17.37 -38.80
CA THR A 465 12.66 18.71 -38.23
C THR A 465 11.22 19.21 -38.40
N ALA A 466 10.72 20.00 -37.44
CA ALA A 466 9.40 20.61 -37.49
C ALA A 466 9.40 21.91 -38.30
N SER A 467 8.38 22.11 -39.15
CA SER A 467 8.10 23.40 -39.80
C SER A 467 7.13 24.23 -38.96
N CYS A 468 7.19 25.56 -39.07
CA CYS A 468 6.24 26.47 -38.40
C CYS A 468 4.81 26.24 -38.90
N ASP A 469 4.63 26.03 -40.20
CA ASP A 469 3.32 25.81 -40.82
C ASP A 469 2.63 24.55 -40.27
N GLU A 470 3.39 23.48 -40.00
CA GLU A 470 2.86 22.25 -39.42
C GLU A 470 2.42 22.43 -37.96
N ILE A 471 3.09 23.30 -37.20
CA ILE A 471 2.69 23.62 -35.82
C ILE A 471 1.47 24.56 -35.83
N VAL A 472 1.36 25.49 -36.79
CA VAL A 472 0.15 26.30 -37.00
C VAL A 472 -1.07 25.42 -37.30
N GLU A 473 -0.91 24.39 -38.15
CA GLU A 473 -1.97 23.42 -38.41
C GLU A 473 -2.40 22.65 -37.15
N LEU A 474 -1.43 22.26 -36.31
CA LEU A 474 -1.72 21.58 -35.04
C LEU A 474 -2.45 22.50 -34.05
N TYR A 475 -2.03 23.76 -33.92
CA TYR A 475 -2.74 24.76 -33.11
C TYR A 475 -4.18 24.96 -33.60
N THR A 476 -4.35 25.10 -34.92
CA THR A 476 -5.67 25.26 -35.56
C THR A 476 -6.59 24.08 -35.25
N ALA A 477 -6.07 22.86 -35.33
CA ALA A 477 -6.83 21.64 -35.09
C ALA A 477 -7.20 21.45 -33.61
N VAL A 478 -6.24 21.65 -32.69
CA VAL A 478 -6.43 21.42 -31.25
C VAL A 478 -7.27 22.51 -30.60
N LEU A 479 -7.05 23.77 -30.96
CA LEU A 479 -7.78 24.91 -30.39
C LEU A 479 -9.09 25.22 -31.14
N ALA A 480 -9.36 24.51 -32.22
CA ALA A 480 -10.50 24.73 -33.12
C ALA A 480 -10.61 26.19 -33.63
N GLU A 481 -9.49 26.89 -33.76
CA GLU A 481 -9.42 28.29 -34.19
C GLU A 481 -8.86 28.38 -35.62
N PRO A 482 -9.67 28.75 -36.62
CA PRO A 482 -9.25 28.73 -38.03
C PRO A 482 -8.26 29.84 -38.43
N SER A 483 -8.01 30.83 -37.56
CA SER A 483 -7.18 32.01 -37.89
C SER A 483 -5.81 32.06 -37.19
N VAL A 484 -5.19 30.90 -36.93
CA VAL A 484 -3.86 30.83 -36.29
C VAL A 484 -2.75 31.28 -37.25
N THR A 485 -1.88 32.16 -36.74
CA THR A 485 -0.65 32.63 -37.39
C THR A 485 0.59 32.16 -36.60
N PRO A 486 1.81 32.23 -37.18
CA PRO A 486 3.06 31.87 -36.48
C PRO A 486 3.27 32.55 -35.12
N ASP A 487 2.75 33.76 -34.95
CA ASP A 487 2.90 34.57 -33.74
C ASP A 487 1.64 34.57 -32.84
N SER A 488 0.63 33.77 -33.17
CA SER A 488 -0.59 33.68 -32.36
C SER A 488 -0.30 33.08 -30.99
N ASP A 489 -0.56 33.84 -29.93
CA ASP A 489 -0.28 33.40 -28.56
C ASP A 489 -1.36 32.42 -28.07
N TYR A 490 -0.91 31.29 -27.53
CA TYR A 490 -1.73 30.21 -27.00
C TYR A 490 -2.86 30.68 -26.07
N PHE A 491 -2.60 31.66 -25.20
CA PHE A 491 -3.59 32.18 -24.26
C PHE A 491 -4.56 33.17 -24.93
N GLU A 492 -4.13 33.85 -25.99
CA GLU A 492 -5.00 34.69 -26.82
C GLU A 492 -6.01 33.86 -27.61
N LEU A 493 -5.64 32.62 -27.95
CA LEU A 493 -6.47 31.62 -28.62
C LEU A 493 -7.32 30.77 -27.65
N ASN A 494 -7.50 31.22 -26.40
CA ASN A 494 -8.25 30.51 -25.35
C ASN A 494 -7.72 29.12 -24.97
N GLY A 495 -6.43 28.85 -25.18
CA GLY A 495 -5.81 27.58 -24.78
C GLY A 495 -5.89 27.32 -23.27
N ASP A 496 -6.10 26.05 -22.91
CA ASP A 496 -6.22 25.59 -21.53
C ASP A 496 -5.20 24.48 -21.18
N SER A 497 -5.37 23.79 -20.05
CA SER A 497 -4.43 22.74 -19.62
C SER A 497 -4.61 21.40 -20.34
N ILE A 498 -5.76 21.15 -20.95
CA ILE A 498 -6.08 19.92 -21.70
C ILE A 498 -5.58 20.07 -23.14
N SER A 499 -5.90 21.18 -23.81
CA SER A 499 -5.40 21.48 -25.15
C SER A 499 -3.87 21.55 -25.20
N ALA A 500 -3.22 21.90 -24.08
CA ALA A 500 -1.76 21.87 -23.96
C ALA A 500 -1.22 20.42 -24.00
N VAL A 501 -1.90 19.48 -23.34
CA VAL A 501 -1.53 18.06 -23.35
C VAL A 501 -1.80 17.44 -24.72
N GLU A 502 -2.92 17.78 -25.36
CA GLU A 502 -3.25 17.36 -26.73
C GLU A 502 -2.21 17.83 -27.74
N LEU A 503 -1.83 19.10 -27.66
CA LEU A 503 -0.80 19.68 -28.51
C LEU A 503 0.56 18.99 -28.29
N ILE A 504 0.95 18.73 -27.03
CA ILE A 504 2.16 17.96 -26.71
C ILE A 504 2.07 16.55 -27.30
N ALA A 505 0.93 15.87 -27.19
CA ALA A 505 0.75 14.51 -27.72
C ALA A 505 0.96 14.46 -29.23
N HIS A 506 0.31 15.37 -29.97
CA HIS A 506 0.45 15.44 -31.41
C HIS A 506 1.89 15.78 -31.85
N VAL A 507 2.57 16.68 -31.12
CA VAL A 507 3.96 17.04 -31.41
C VAL A 507 4.91 15.88 -31.09
N SER A 508 4.77 15.24 -29.93
CA SER A 508 5.59 14.10 -29.51
C SER A 508 5.43 12.91 -30.46
N GLU A 509 4.20 12.61 -30.90
CA GLU A 509 3.93 11.55 -31.88
C GLU A 509 4.57 11.87 -33.25
N ARG A 510 4.46 13.12 -33.71
CA ARG A 510 4.90 13.50 -35.05
C ARG A 510 6.42 13.70 -35.18
N TYR A 511 7.09 14.15 -34.12
CA TYR A 511 8.50 14.55 -34.17
C TYR A 511 9.41 13.80 -33.18
N GLY A 512 8.86 12.94 -32.32
CA GLY A 512 9.65 12.13 -31.38
C GLY A 512 10.37 12.93 -30.29
N VAL A 513 9.86 14.13 -29.95
CA VAL A 513 10.42 15.01 -28.92
C VAL A 513 9.62 14.95 -27.62
N MET A 514 10.30 15.07 -26.47
CA MET A 514 9.64 15.25 -25.18
C MET A 514 9.41 16.74 -24.90
N LEU A 515 8.15 17.11 -24.69
CA LEU A 515 7.74 18.44 -24.24
C LEU A 515 6.95 18.33 -22.92
N ALA A 516 7.12 19.32 -22.06
CA ALA A 516 6.30 19.53 -20.86
C ALA A 516 5.30 20.67 -21.11
N GLN A 517 4.25 20.76 -20.29
CA GLN A 517 3.28 21.87 -20.37
C GLN A 517 3.96 23.25 -20.23
N THR A 518 5.02 23.34 -19.43
CA THR A 518 5.82 24.56 -19.30
C THR A 518 6.45 24.98 -20.62
N ASP A 519 6.80 24.03 -21.51
CA ASP A 519 7.33 24.37 -22.83
C ASP A 519 6.27 25.09 -23.69
N ILE A 520 4.98 24.75 -23.57
CA ILE A 520 3.89 25.47 -24.24
C ILE A 520 3.71 26.85 -23.62
N TYR A 521 3.75 26.96 -22.29
CA TYR A 521 3.53 28.24 -21.61
C TYR A 521 4.69 29.22 -21.77
N ASP A 522 5.93 28.73 -21.79
CA ASP A 522 7.15 29.52 -22.00
C ASP A 522 7.37 29.85 -23.48
N CYS A 523 6.82 29.04 -24.39
CA CYS A 523 6.88 29.25 -25.85
C CYS A 523 5.47 29.22 -26.44
N PRO A 524 4.63 30.24 -26.14
CA PRO A 524 3.18 30.19 -26.39
C PRO A 524 2.78 30.36 -27.86
N THR A 525 3.70 30.74 -28.75
CA THR A 525 3.38 30.90 -30.18
C THR A 525 3.88 29.71 -31.00
N PRO A 526 3.21 29.36 -32.12
CA PRO A 526 3.70 28.32 -33.04
C PRO A 526 5.17 28.50 -33.43
N ALA A 527 5.61 29.72 -33.72
CA ALA A 527 7.00 30.02 -34.09
C ALA A 527 7.99 29.70 -32.96
N LEU A 528 7.68 30.09 -31.72
CA LEU A 528 8.52 29.81 -30.55
C LEU A 528 8.53 28.31 -30.23
N LEU A 529 7.38 27.64 -30.36
CA LEU A 529 7.29 26.21 -30.12
C LEU A 529 8.04 25.40 -31.19
N THR A 530 7.98 25.78 -32.46
CA THR A 530 8.79 25.18 -33.54
C THR A 530 10.28 25.29 -33.24
N ALA A 531 10.76 26.46 -32.80
CA ALA A 531 12.15 26.63 -32.40
C ALA A 531 12.53 25.71 -31.24
N ARG A 532 11.64 25.58 -30.23
CA ARG A 532 11.82 24.68 -29.07
C ARG A 532 11.87 23.20 -29.48
N ILE A 533 11.00 22.78 -30.40
CA ILE A 533 10.96 21.42 -30.94
C ILE A 533 12.26 21.12 -31.68
N ASN A 534 12.65 21.97 -32.63
CA ASN A 534 13.86 21.78 -33.44
C ASN A 534 15.14 21.78 -32.61
N ALA A 535 15.18 22.51 -31.48
CA ALA A 535 16.30 22.46 -30.54
C ALA A 535 16.42 21.11 -29.79
N ARG A 536 15.36 20.28 -29.80
CA ARG A 536 15.31 18.96 -29.14
C ARG A 536 15.30 17.77 -30.11
N VAL A 537 15.09 18.00 -31.41
CA VAL A 537 15.20 16.97 -32.45
C VAL A 537 16.64 16.45 -32.50
N GLY A 538 16.87 15.22 -32.04
CA GLY A 538 18.19 14.58 -31.93
C GLY A 538 18.55 14.04 -30.54
N ALA A 539 17.86 14.51 -29.48
CA ALA A 539 17.89 13.86 -28.17
C ALA A 539 16.88 12.70 -28.19
N ARG A 540 17.37 11.45 -28.21
CA ARG A 540 16.50 10.26 -28.25
C ARG A 540 15.47 10.29 -27.12
N ALA A 541 14.19 10.28 -27.47
CA ALA A 541 13.12 9.87 -26.57
C ALA A 541 13.32 8.40 -26.21
N GLY A 542 13.27 8.07 -24.91
CA GLY A 542 13.12 6.69 -24.49
C GLY A 542 11.74 6.21 -24.92
N SER A 543 11.66 5.38 -25.96
CA SER A 543 10.42 4.72 -26.30
C SER A 543 10.16 3.61 -25.28
N ASN A 544 9.09 3.73 -24.49
CA ASN A 544 8.47 2.55 -23.90
C ASN A 544 7.93 1.73 -25.07
N GLY A 545 8.65 0.65 -25.39
CA GLY A 545 8.26 -0.27 -26.45
C GLY A 545 6.98 -1.03 -26.10
N PRO A 546 6.38 -1.73 -27.09
CA PRO A 546 5.21 -2.60 -26.90
C PRO A 546 5.47 -3.84 -26.02
N ASP A 547 6.67 -3.99 -25.45
CA ASP A 547 7.11 -5.11 -24.60
C ASP A 547 6.88 -4.88 -23.10
N ALA A 548 6.06 -3.90 -22.70
CA ALA A 548 5.67 -3.76 -21.29
C ALA A 548 4.83 -4.97 -20.86
N PRO A 549 5.17 -5.63 -19.72
CA PRO A 549 4.43 -6.79 -19.26
C PRO A 549 2.94 -6.45 -19.05
N PRO A 550 2.03 -7.41 -19.29
CA PRO A 550 0.61 -7.18 -19.11
C PRO A 550 0.33 -6.76 -17.68
N ARG A 551 -0.48 -5.72 -17.54
CA ARG A 551 -0.86 -5.13 -16.27
C ARG A 551 -1.57 -6.16 -15.39
N THR A 552 -1.08 -6.35 -14.16
CA THR A 552 -1.62 -7.35 -13.22
C THR A 552 -2.37 -6.72 -12.05
N ARG A 553 -2.30 -5.39 -11.89
CA ARG A 553 -2.91 -4.66 -10.78
C ARG A 553 -3.53 -3.34 -11.20
N LEU A 554 -4.49 -2.89 -10.41
CA LEU A 554 -5.02 -1.53 -10.51
C LEU A 554 -3.92 -0.50 -10.22
N ASN A 555 -4.03 0.66 -10.86
CA ASN A 555 -3.12 1.77 -10.60
C ASN A 555 -3.52 2.41 -9.26
N ALA A 556 -2.63 3.23 -8.70
CA ALA A 556 -2.87 3.83 -7.39
C ALA A 556 -4.16 4.66 -7.31
N TYR A 557 -4.56 5.30 -8.42
CA TYR A 557 -5.79 6.10 -8.48
C TYR A 557 -7.04 5.21 -8.44
N GLN A 558 -7.03 4.09 -9.16
CA GLN A 558 -8.12 3.12 -9.18
C GLN A 558 -8.24 2.34 -7.87
N ALA A 559 -7.11 1.96 -7.28
CA ALA A 559 -7.08 1.27 -5.99
C ALA A 559 -7.78 2.08 -4.88
N ARG A 560 -7.63 3.41 -4.90
CA ARG A 560 -8.34 4.31 -3.98
C ARG A 560 -9.86 4.18 -4.09
N PHE A 561 -10.42 4.21 -5.30
CA PHE A 561 -11.86 4.09 -5.50
C PHE A 561 -12.40 2.72 -5.08
N TYR A 562 -11.60 1.64 -5.22
CA TYR A 562 -11.95 0.33 -4.68
C TYR A 562 -12.08 0.39 -3.14
N LEU A 563 -11.13 1.03 -2.45
CA LEU A 563 -11.18 1.19 -0.99
C LEU A 563 -12.36 2.09 -0.56
N LEU A 564 -12.61 3.20 -1.24
CA LEU A 564 -13.72 4.11 -0.95
C LEU A 564 -15.08 3.42 -1.09
N GLU A 565 -15.25 2.61 -2.15
CA GLU A 565 -16.47 1.82 -2.34
C GLU A 565 -16.63 0.79 -1.20
N LYS A 566 -15.56 0.11 -0.77
CA LYS A 566 -15.62 -0.87 0.33
C LYS A 566 -15.91 -0.21 1.70
N LEU A 567 -15.49 1.03 1.91
CA LEU A 567 -15.75 1.79 3.14
C LEU A 567 -17.14 2.42 3.17
N GLN A 568 -17.79 2.62 2.02
CA GLN A 568 -19.10 3.24 1.95
C GLN A 568 -20.22 2.35 2.53
N ARG A 569 -21.06 2.94 3.37
CA ARG A 569 -22.24 2.32 3.99
C ARG A 569 -23.51 2.70 3.23
N GLY A 570 -24.49 1.79 3.17
CA GLY A 570 -25.78 1.99 2.49
C GLY A 570 -25.88 1.34 1.11
N ASP A 571 -27.05 1.52 0.48
CA ASP A 571 -27.45 0.83 -0.76
C ASP A 571 -27.05 1.57 -2.05
N PHE A 572 -26.56 2.80 -1.92
CA PHE A 572 -26.13 3.63 -3.04
C PHE A 572 -24.60 3.82 -3.02
N SER A 573 -24.00 4.01 -4.19
CA SER A 573 -22.60 4.44 -4.36
C SER A 573 -22.57 5.94 -4.68
N HIS A 574 -21.60 6.67 -4.12
CA HIS A 574 -21.24 8.03 -4.55
C HIS A 574 -20.16 8.02 -5.65
N TYR A 575 -19.55 6.86 -5.89
CA TYR A 575 -18.42 6.67 -6.78
C TYR A 575 -18.82 5.90 -8.04
N ASN A 576 -20.03 6.15 -8.53
CA ASN A 576 -20.46 5.74 -9.87
C ASN A 576 -20.19 6.85 -10.89
N VAL A 577 -20.05 6.48 -12.16
CA VAL A 577 -19.89 7.37 -13.32
C VAL A 577 -20.98 7.04 -14.32
N PRO A 578 -22.18 7.56 -14.12
CA PRO A 578 -23.28 7.36 -15.05
C PRO A 578 -23.36 8.45 -16.11
N LEU A 579 -23.95 8.07 -17.23
CA LEU A 579 -24.27 8.94 -18.35
C LEU A 579 -25.67 8.61 -18.83
N CYS A 580 -26.48 9.62 -19.10
CA CYS A 580 -27.78 9.47 -19.74
C CYS A 580 -27.74 10.18 -21.09
N LEU A 581 -27.90 9.43 -22.17
CA LEU A 581 -28.04 9.97 -23.53
C LEU A 581 -29.51 9.93 -23.93
N SER A 582 -30.00 10.95 -24.63
CA SER A 582 -31.41 11.05 -25.01
C SER A 582 -31.57 11.36 -26.50
N ALA A 583 -32.61 10.80 -27.11
CA ALA A 583 -33.03 11.12 -28.47
C ALA A 583 -34.54 10.92 -28.65
N GLY A 584 -35.08 11.48 -29.74
CA GLY A 584 -36.46 11.27 -30.17
C GLY A 584 -36.67 10.01 -31.02
N VAL A 585 -35.64 9.17 -31.15
CA VAL A 585 -35.66 7.93 -31.93
C VAL A 585 -35.19 6.77 -31.07
N ALA A 586 -35.67 5.57 -31.36
CA ALA A 586 -35.21 4.36 -30.67
C ALA A 586 -33.75 4.04 -31.06
N PRO A 587 -32.92 3.54 -30.13
CA PRO A 587 -31.56 3.14 -30.45
C PRO A 587 -31.58 1.77 -31.14
N ASP A 588 -30.53 1.47 -31.91
CA ASP A 588 -30.21 0.08 -32.25
C ASP A 588 -29.64 -0.61 -31.02
N TRP A 589 -30.54 -0.99 -30.13
CA TRP A 589 -30.21 -1.47 -28.81
C TRP A 589 -29.29 -2.70 -28.83
N PRO A 590 -29.55 -3.75 -29.66
CA PRO A 590 -28.65 -4.88 -29.76
C PRO A 590 -27.26 -4.51 -30.29
N ALA A 591 -27.17 -3.68 -31.34
CA ALA A 591 -25.87 -3.28 -31.90
C ALA A 591 -25.05 -2.45 -30.89
N PHE A 592 -25.71 -1.52 -30.21
CA PHE A 592 -25.08 -0.72 -29.17
C PHE A 592 -24.55 -1.58 -28.02
N CYS A 593 -25.37 -2.47 -27.46
CA CYS A 593 -24.94 -3.38 -26.39
C CYS A 593 -23.79 -4.30 -26.83
N ALA A 594 -23.85 -4.83 -28.05
CA ALA A 594 -22.79 -5.70 -28.58
C ALA A 594 -21.47 -4.94 -28.78
N ALA A 595 -21.51 -3.72 -29.34
CA ALA A 595 -20.33 -2.88 -29.52
C ALA A 595 -19.69 -2.51 -28.17
N LEU A 596 -20.50 -2.11 -27.19
CA LEU A 596 -20.03 -1.79 -25.84
C LEU A 596 -19.38 -3.00 -25.16
N ASP A 597 -20.05 -4.15 -25.16
CA ASP A 597 -19.55 -5.37 -24.52
C ASP A 597 -18.25 -5.87 -25.18
N ALA A 598 -18.15 -5.81 -26.51
CA ALA A 598 -16.95 -6.20 -27.25
C ALA A 598 -15.75 -5.31 -26.89
N ILE A 599 -15.93 -3.99 -26.83
CA ILE A 599 -14.86 -3.05 -26.46
C ILE A 599 -14.40 -3.32 -25.01
N LEU A 600 -15.33 -3.38 -24.07
CA LEU A 600 -15.00 -3.55 -22.64
C LEU A 600 -14.40 -4.93 -22.36
N SER A 601 -14.84 -5.98 -23.06
CA SER A 601 -14.28 -7.34 -22.96
C SER A 601 -12.84 -7.45 -23.45
N GLY A 602 -12.37 -6.48 -24.24
CA GLY A 602 -10.99 -6.36 -24.69
C GLY A 602 -10.09 -5.54 -23.77
N LEU A 603 -10.64 -4.91 -22.72
CA LEU A 603 -9.89 -4.10 -21.77
C LEU A 603 -9.71 -4.86 -20.44
N PRO A 604 -8.48 -5.13 -19.98
CA PRO A 604 -8.25 -5.91 -18.75
C PRO A 604 -8.95 -5.35 -17.50
N ASP A 605 -8.91 -4.03 -17.29
CA ASP A 605 -9.54 -3.38 -16.12
C ASP A 605 -11.04 -3.67 -16.02
N PHE A 606 -11.72 -3.80 -17.17
CA PHE A 606 -13.17 -4.07 -17.24
C PHE A 606 -13.48 -5.56 -17.29
N SER A 607 -12.69 -6.32 -18.06
CA SER A 607 -12.95 -7.73 -18.33
C SER A 607 -12.53 -8.67 -17.20
N MET A 608 -11.72 -8.20 -16.25
CA MET A 608 -11.22 -9.00 -15.13
C MET A 608 -11.90 -8.62 -13.81
N THR A 609 -12.06 -9.60 -12.93
CA THR A 609 -12.51 -9.39 -11.54
C THR A 609 -11.43 -8.71 -10.71
N LEU A 610 -11.80 -8.14 -9.57
CA LEU A 610 -10.85 -7.47 -8.67
C LEU A 610 -10.66 -8.30 -7.40
N LYS A 611 -9.42 -8.41 -6.94
CA LYS A 611 -9.08 -9.13 -5.71
C LYS A 611 -8.14 -8.30 -4.86
N TRP A 612 -8.52 -8.07 -3.60
CA TRP A 612 -7.60 -7.52 -2.61
C TRP A 612 -6.55 -8.60 -2.24
N THR A 613 -5.27 -8.28 -2.41
CA THR A 613 -4.14 -9.08 -1.91
C THR A 613 -3.20 -8.24 -1.02
N GLY A 614 -2.20 -8.87 -0.40
CA GLY A 614 -1.16 -8.15 0.36
C GLY A 614 -0.34 -7.17 -0.48
N ASP A 615 -0.31 -7.37 -1.81
CA ASP A 615 0.45 -6.58 -2.78
C ASP A 615 -0.36 -5.45 -3.45
N GLY A 616 -1.66 -5.32 -3.10
CA GLY A 616 -2.57 -4.31 -3.63
C GLY A 616 -3.90 -4.88 -4.17
N ILE A 617 -4.56 -4.13 -5.06
CA ILE A 617 -5.80 -4.59 -5.72
C ILE A 617 -5.44 -5.16 -7.10
N MET A 618 -5.48 -6.49 -7.20
CA MET A 618 -5.04 -7.25 -8.38
C MET A 618 -6.19 -7.51 -9.34
N LEU A 619 -5.85 -7.62 -10.64
CA LEU A 619 -6.75 -8.16 -11.66
C LEU A 619 -6.81 -9.68 -11.50
N GLY A 620 -8.02 -10.22 -11.37
CA GLY A 620 -8.30 -11.62 -11.05
C GLY A 620 -8.61 -12.48 -12.28
N GLU A 621 -9.75 -13.16 -12.26
CA GLU A 621 -10.23 -13.99 -13.36
C GLU A 621 -11.09 -13.18 -14.32
N ARG A 622 -11.32 -13.68 -15.53
CA ARG A 622 -12.23 -13.03 -16.47
C ARG A 622 -13.66 -13.03 -15.90
N ARG A 623 -14.33 -11.89 -15.94
CA ARG A 623 -15.73 -11.74 -15.52
C ARG A 623 -16.61 -12.66 -16.37
N GLU A 624 -17.58 -13.32 -15.73
CA GLU A 624 -18.61 -14.09 -16.43
C GLU A 624 -19.44 -13.19 -17.35
N ARG A 625 -19.72 -11.96 -16.89
CA ARG A 625 -20.40 -10.92 -17.66
C ARG A 625 -19.72 -9.58 -17.44
N VAL A 626 -19.29 -8.95 -18.54
CA VAL A 626 -18.67 -7.62 -18.50
C VAL A 626 -19.73 -6.54 -18.41
N THR A 627 -20.79 -6.66 -19.21
CA THR A 627 -21.93 -5.72 -19.20
C THR A 627 -23.24 -6.41 -18.81
N THR A 628 -24.18 -5.61 -18.32
CA THR A 628 -25.59 -6.02 -18.14
C THR A 628 -26.48 -4.98 -18.78
N ALA A 629 -27.43 -5.43 -19.60
CA ALA A 629 -28.33 -4.58 -20.35
C ALA A 629 -29.79 -4.86 -19.96
N GLU A 630 -30.52 -3.80 -19.62
CA GLU A 630 -31.95 -3.85 -19.28
C GLU A 630 -32.71 -2.87 -20.17
N ALA A 631 -33.98 -3.16 -20.47
CA ALA A 631 -34.85 -2.27 -21.22
C ALA A 631 -36.20 -2.16 -20.51
N VAL A 632 -36.67 -0.92 -20.31
CA VAL A 632 -37.89 -0.61 -19.57
C VAL A 632 -38.72 0.40 -20.37
N THR A 633 -40.04 0.20 -20.40
CA THR A 633 -40.99 1.21 -20.87
C THR A 633 -41.75 1.73 -19.66
N LEU A 634 -41.64 3.04 -19.41
CA LEU A 634 -42.33 3.73 -18.34
C LEU A 634 -43.71 4.20 -18.82
N ALA A 635 -44.71 4.21 -17.93
CA ALA A 635 -45.99 4.83 -18.23
C ALA A 635 -45.81 6.35 -18.36
N GLU A 636 -46.66 7.04 -19.12
CA GLU A 636 -46.55 8.51 -19.26
C GLU A 636 -46.65 9.26 -17.92
N SER A 637 -47.35 8.68 -16.94
CA SER A 637 -47.49 9.21 -15.58
C SER A 637 -46.25 8.99 -14.70
N ASP A 638 -45.32 8.12 -15.09
CA ASP A 638 -44.11 7.84 -14.32
C ASP A 638 -43.05 8.92 -14.57
N ASP A 639 -42.25 9.21 -13.55
CA ASP A 639 -41.12 10.14 -13.64
C ASP A 639 -39.82 9.37 -14.02
N PRO A 640 -39.23 9.63 -15.20
CA PRO A 640 -37.97 9.01 -15.60
C PRO A 640 -36.81 9.34 -14.67
N GLU A 641 -36.81 10.52 -14.03
CA GLU A 641 -35.73 10.91 -13.13
C GLU A 641 -35.63 9.97 -11.94
N ARG A 642 -36.76 9.54 -11.38
CA ARG A 642 -36.79 8.57 -10.28
C ARG A 642 -36.19 7.23 -10.67
N CYS A 643 -36.53 6.73 -11.87
CA CYS A 643 -36.00 5.48 -12.40
C CYS A 643 -34.48 5.58 -12.63
N LEU A 644 -34.05 6.64 -13.29
CA LEU A 644 -32.65 6.89 -13.63
C LEU A 644 -31.79 7.15 -12.38
N THR A 645 -32.29 7.91 -11.41
CA THR A 645 -31.58 8.15 -10.14
C THR A 645 -31.35 6.85 -9.36
N ALA A 646 -32.35 5.97 -9.29
CA ALA A 646 -32.18 4.65 -8.66
C ALA A 646 -31.15 3.78 -9.41
N PHE A 647 -31.18 3.81 -10.75
CA PHE A 647 -30.21 3.10 -11.59
C PHE A 647 -28.78 3.64 -11.41
N PHE A 648 -28.62 4.96 -11.37
CA PHE A 648 -27.32 5.62 -11.20
C PHE A 648 -26.69 5.35 -9.84
N GLY A 649 -27.49 5.35 -8.78
CA GLY A 649 -27.00 5.13 -7.42
C GLY A 649 -26.65 3.68 -7.11
N ARG A 650 -27.15 2.70 -7.87
CA ARG A 650 -27.00 1.27 -7.56
C ARG A 650 -25.51 0.87 -7.45
N ARG A 651 -25.12 0.31 -6.30
CA ARG A 651 -23.74 -0.14 -6.04
C ARG A 651 -23.29 -1.27 -6.96
N PHE A 652 -21.99 -1.32 -7.26
CA PHE A 652 -21.37 -2.41 -8.01
C PHE A 652 -20.75 -3.43 -7.05
N ASP A 653 -20.93 -4.72 -7.36
CA ASP A 653 -20.08 -5.75 -6.78
C ASP A 653 -18.77 -5.76 -7.57
N LEU A 654 -17.74 -5.13 -7.00
CA LEU A 654 -16.46 -4.94 -7.68
C LEU A 654 -15.69 -6.24 -7.93
N GLU A 655 -15.96 -7.28 -7.13
CA GLU A 655 -15.22 -8.54 -7.16
C GLU A 655 -15.88 -9.58 -8.05
N ARG A 656 -17.22 -9.55 -8.17
CA ARG A 656 -17.98 -10.59 -8.89
C ARG A 656 -19.01 -10.05 -9.89
N GLY A 657 -19.41 -8.79 -9.76
CA GLY A 657 -20.46 -8.19 -10.58
C GLY A 657 -20.00 -7.77 -11.98
N PRO A 658 -20.90 -7.21 -12.80
CA PRO A 658 -20.52 -6.64 -14.09
C PRO A 658 -19.68 -5.36 -13.91
N ALA A 659 -18.85 -5.05 -14.90
CA ALA A 659 -18.07 -3.82 -14.95
C ALA A 659 -18.90 -2.60 -15.42
N ALA A 660 -19.97 -2.85 -16.17
CA ALA A 660 -20.88 -1.81 -16.63
C ALA A 660 -22.35 -2.26 -16.59
N ARG A 661 -23.26 -1.30 -16.38
CA ARG A 661 -24.70 -1.49 -16.50
C ARG A 661 -25.23 -0.53 -17.55
N VAL A 662 -26.16 -1.01 -18.36
CA VAL A 662 -26.84 -0.25 -19.39
C VAL A 662 -28.34 -0.42 -19.25
N LEU A 663 -29.06 0.69 -19.31
CA LEU A 663 -30.52 0.73 -19.21
C LEU A 663 -31.08 1.56 -20.35
N TYR A 664 -31.92 0.94 -21.16
CA TYR A 664 -32.76 1.63 -22.13
C TYR A 664 -34.12 1.96 -21.51
N VAL A 665 -34.47 3.23 -21.46
CA VAL A 665 -35.77 3.71 -20.97
C VAL A 665 -36.54 4.35 -22.11
N ARG A 666 -37.76 3.85 -22.35
CA ARG A 666 -38.76 4.52 -23.21
C ARG A 666 -39.79 5.21 -22.34
N HIS A 667 -39.99 6.51 -22.54
CA HIS A 667 -41.02 7.32 -21.87
C HIS A 667 -41.71 8.23 -22.88
N GLY A 668 -42.96 7.90 -23.24
CA GLY A 668 -43.65 8.53 -24.36
C GLY A 668 -42.86 8.37 -25.67
N GLU A 669 -42.62 9.49 -26.36
CA GLU A 669 -41.80 9.57 -27.58
C GLU A 669 -40.29 9.73 -27.31
N ARG A 670 -39.90 9.90 -26.04
CA ARG A 670 -38.49 10.08 -25.66
C ARG A 670 -37.84 8.74 -25.34
N HIS A 671 -36.61 8.62 -25.80
CA HIS A 671 -35.77 7.47 -25.58
C HIS A 671 -34.52 7.89 -24.82
N HIS A 672 -34.16 7.11 -23.80
CA HIS A 672 -32.98 7.35 -22.97
C HIS A 672 -32.11 6.09 -22.92
N VAL A 673 -30.81 6.27 -23.15
CA VAL A 673 -29.77 5.25 -22.94
C VAL A 673 -28.93 5.68 -21.75
N ALA A 674 -29.09 4.98 -20.64
CA ALA A 674 -28.32 5.19 -19.43
C ALA A 674 -27.19 4.17 -19.36
N ILE A 675 -25.96 4.63 -19.19
CA ILE A 675 -24.76 3.81 -19.00
C ILE A 675 -24.23 4.11 -17.60
N ASN A 676 -23.77 3.12 -16.87
CA ASN A 676 -23.21 3.31 -15.52
C ASN A 676 -21.99 2.43 -15.30
N PHE A 677 -20.96 3.01 -14.69
CA PHE A 677 -19.70 2.36 -14.34
C PHE A 677 -19.32 2.70 -12.89
N PRO A 678 -18.55 1.87 -12.18
CA PRO A 678 -17.84 2.33 -11.01
C PRO A 678 -16.68 3.25 -11.42
N HIS A 679 -16.46 4.34 -10.68
CA HIS A 679 -15.47 5.38 -10.98
C HIS A 679 -14.03 4.84 -11.01
N LEU A 680 -13.77 3.72 -10.33
CA LEU A 680 -12.47 3.04 -10.41
C LEU A 680 -12.11 2.53 -11.81
N LEU A 681 -13.08 2.34 -12.71
CA LEU A 681 -12.84 1.82 -14.05
C LEU A 681 -12.72 2.93 -15.08
N ILE A 682 -13.46 4.03 -14.90
CA ILE A 682 -13.57 5.07 -15.91
C ILE A 682 -13.72 6.44 -15.28
N ASP A 683 -13.08 7.45 -15.87
CA ASP A 683 -13.29 8.87 -15.56
C ASP A 683 -13.92 9.60 -16.74
N GLY A 684 -14.08 10.92 -16.63
CA GLY A 684 -14.76 11.72 -17.66
C GLY A 684 -14.10 11.65 -19.04
N THR A 685 -12.76 11.69 -19.10
CA THR A 685 -12.00 11.54 -20.36
C THR A 685 -12.06 10.12 -20.89
N GLY A 686 -11.93 9.12 -20.00
CA GLY A 686 -12.05 7.71 -20.37
C GLY A 686 -13.43 7.38 -20.96
N LEU A 687 -14.50 7.99 -20.43
CA LEU A 687 -15.87 7.85 -20.93
C LEU A 687 -16.03 8.45 -22.33
N GLU A 688 -15.44 9.62 -22.57
CA GLU A 688 -15.44 10.25 -23.88
C GLU A 688 -14.70 9.39 -24.92
N ASN A 689 -13.51 8.89 -24.56
CA ASN A 689 -12.73 7.96 -25.38
C ASN A 689 -13.53 6.68 -25.70
N LEU A 690 -14.28 6.16 -24.72
CA LEU A 690 -15.16 5.01 -24.89
C LEU A 690 -16.28 5.31 -25.89
N LEU A 691 -17.00 6.43 -25.75
CA LEU A 691 -18.08 6.81 -26.66
C LEU A 691 -17.58 6.95 -28.10
N ARG A 692 -16.44 7.63 -28.30
CA ARG A 692 -15.80 7.74 -29.63
C ARG A 692 -15.47 6.37 -30.21
N ARG A 693 -14.99 5.44 -29.38
CA ARG A 693 -14.67 4.07 -29.81
C ARG A 693 -15.92 3.25 -30.14
N VAL A 694 -16.99 3.38 -29.36
CA VAL A 694 -18.29 2.75 -29.64
C VAL A 694 -18.85 3.28 -30.96
N GLU A 695 -18.85 4.60 -31.17
CA GLU A 695 -19.33 5.22 -32.41
C GLU A 695 -18.61 4.67 -33.65
N ARG A 696 -17.27 4.63 -33.62
CA ARG A 696 -16.45 4.11 -34.72
C ARG A 696 -16.72 2.62 -34.96
N THR A 697 -16.95 1.86 -33.90
CA THR A 697 -17.28 0.42 -34.00
C THR A 697 -18.66 0.22 -34.64
N LEU A 698 -19.65 1.04 -34.29
CA LEU A 698 -20.99 1.03 -34.92
C LEU A 698 -20.92 1.44 -36.40
N LYS A 699 -19.98 2.33 -36.77
CA LYS A 699 -19.69 2.71 -38.16
C LYS A 699 -18.88 1.66 -38.93
N GLY A 700 -18.45 0.57 -38.29
CA GLY A 700 -17.65 -0.49 -38.90
C GLY A 700 -16.18 -0.14 -39.13
N GLU A 701 -15.67 0.91 -38.49
CA GLU A 701 -14.28 1.33 -38.61
C GLU A 701 -13.34 0.47 -37.76
N ARG A 702 -12.11 0.25 -38.24
CA ARG A 702 -11.06 -0.37 -37.43
C ARG A 702 -10.59 0.57 -36.33
N THR A 703 -10.72 0.13 -35.08
CA THR A 703 -10.17 0.83 -33.90
C THR A 703 -8.76 0.31 -33.60
N ALA A 704 -7.82 1.19 -33.28
CA ALA A 704 -6.49 0.80 -32.85
C ALA A 704 -6.52 -0.02 -31.55
N GLU A 705 -5.53 -0.90 -31.38
CA GLU A 705 -5.35 -1.66 -30.13
C GLU A 705 -4.87 -0.73 -28.99
N PRO A 706 -5.28 -0.97 -27.73
CA PRO A 706 -4.79 -0.19 -26.59
C PRO A 706 -3.27 -0.32 -26.46
N VAL A 707 -2.57 0.80 -26.29
CA VAL A 707 -1.13 0.80 -26.02
C VAL A 707 -0.89 0.33 -24.58
N PRO A 708 -0.05 -0.71 -24.33
CA PRO A 708 0.33 -1.13 -22.99
C PRO A 708 1.06 0.00 -22.25
N VAL A 709 0.72 0.24 -20.98
CA VAL A 709 1.35 1.26 -20.14
C VAL A 709 1.97 0.60 -18.92
N SER A 710 3.16 1.09 -18.51
CA SER A 710 3.92 0.58 -17.37
C SER A 710 3.20 0.72 -16.03
N ASP A 711 3.41 -0.27 -15.14
CA ASP A 711 2.86 -0.36 -13.78
C ASP A 711 3.70 0.36 -12.70
N THR A 712 4.74 1.10 -13.11
CA THR A 712 5.62 1.83 -12.18
C THR A 712 4.91 3.09 -11.65
N PRO A 713 4.77 3.25 -10.32
CA PRO A 713 4.29 4.49 -9.74
C PRO A 713 5.18 5.66 -10.18
N ASN A 714 4.60 6.64 -10.89
CA ASN A 714 5.33 7.81 -11.40
C ASN A 714 5.38 8.96 -10.38
N TRP A 715 5.61 8.64 -9.10
CA TRP A 715 5.78 9.63 -8.02
C TRP A 715 6.99 9.26 -7.17
N ARG A 716 7.62 10.26 -6.57
CA ARG A 716 8.91 10.13 -5.88
C ARG A 716 8.75 10.40 -4.39
N PRO A 717 9.60 9.84 -3.50
CA PRO A 717 9.52 10.10 -2.06
C PRO A 717 9.53 11.60 -1.67
N GLU A 718 10.15 12.45 -2.50
CA GLU A 718 10.16 13.90 -2.33
C GLU A 718 8.76 14.51 -2.44
N ASP A 719 7.87 13.94 -3.26
CA ASP A 719 6.49 14.41 -3.42
C ASP A 719 5.72 14.24 -2.10
N ALA A 720 5.92 13.13 -1.39
CA ALA A 720 5.30 12.92 -0.06
C ALA A 720 5.84 13.90 1.00
N THR A 721 7.11 14.32 0.87
CA THR A 721 7.70 15.33 1.76
C THR A 721 7.15 16.72 1.47
N TYR A 722 7.04 17.11 0.19
CA TYR A 722 6.37 18.34 -0.20
C TYR A 722 4.96 18.43 0.40
N TRP A 723 4.14 17.38 0.22
CA TRP A 723 2.77 17.38 0.73
C TRP A 723 2.69 17.45 2.25
N ARG A 724 3.62 16.81 2.98
CA ARG A 724 3.71 16.91 4.45
C ARG A 724 3.96 18.36 4.89
N GLU A 725 4.91 19.04 4.26
CA GLU A 725 5.25 20.43 4.57
C GLU A 725 4.12 21.39 4.20
N GLN A 726 3.51 21.21 3.02
CA GLN A 726 2.40 22.04 2.56
C GLN A 726 1.17 21.91 3.45
N LEU A 727 0.88 20.72 3.99
CA LEU A 727 -0.32 20.48 4.79
C LEU A 727 -0.12 20.64 6.30
N ALA A 728 1.12 20.84 6.74
CA ALA A 728 1.45 21.04 8.15
C ALA A 728 0.70 22.24 8.74
N GLY A 729 -0.05 22.00 9.81
CA GLY A 729 -0.72 23.05 10.59
C GLY A 729 -1.91 23.77 9.93
N ALA A 730 -2.28 23.44 8.68
CA ALA A 730 -3.32 24.16 7.93
C ALA A 730 -4.71 23.50 8.09
N PRO A 731 -5.65 24.00 8.92
CA PRO A 731 -6.95 23.34 9.10
C PRO A 731 -7.74 23.27 7.78
N ALA A 732 -8.56 22.22 7.61
CA ALA A 732 -9.39 22.10 6.42
C ALA A 732 -10.41 23.25 6.40
N SER A 733 -10.45 24.03 5.31
CA SER A 733 -11.43 25.09 5.18
C SER A 733 -12.83 24.49 5.00
N THR A 734 -13.80 25.03 5.72
CA THR A 734 -15.22 24.70 5.57
C THR A 734 -16.04 25.96 5.74
N LEU A 735 -17.08 26.12 4.91
CA LEU A 735 -18.07 27.18 5.09
C LEU A 735 -19.06 26.86 6.23
N ALA A 736 -19.04 25.63 6.76
CA ALA A 736 -19.83 25.21 7.92
C ALA A 736 -19.30 25.75 9.26
N SER A 737 -18.17 26.48 9.27
CA SER A 737 -17.65 27.20 10.45
C SER A 737 -18.34 28.56 10.69
N THR A 738 -19.33 28.92 9.87
CA THR A 738 -20.15 30.10 10.10
C THR A 738 -21.06 29.92 11.34
N PRO A 739 -21.37 30.99 12.11
CA PRO A 739 -22.12 30.87 13.37
C PRO A 739 -23.45 30.12 13.21
N GLY A 740 -23.69 29.14 14.09
CA GLY A 740 -24.92 28.33 14.11
C GLY A 740 -24.89 27.06 13.24
N ARG A 741 -23.73 26.70 12.66
CA ARG A 741 -23.55 25.45 11.90
C ARG A 741 -22.50 24.56 12.55
N ALA A 742 -22.70 23.25 12.47
CA ALA A 742 -21.71 22.26 12.85
C ALA A 742 -21.19 21.58 11.58
N PRO A 743 -19.85 21.43 11.44
CA PRO A 743 -19.30 20.62 10.36
C PRO A 743 -19.75 19.17 10.51
N ARG A 744 -19.84 18.46 9.39
CA ARG A 744 -20.20 17.03 9.37
C ARG A 744 -19.26 16.20 10.24
N GLU A 745 -19.79 15.29 11.03
CA GLU A 745 -18.96 14.31 11.74
C GLU A 745 -18.20 13.42 10.76
N ALA A 746 -16.97 13.05 11.13
CA ALA A 746 -16.14 12.18 10.31
C ALA A 746 -16.79 10.79 10.19
N GLY A 747 -16.97 10.30 8.96
CA GLY A 747 -17.53 8.97 8.70
C GLY A 747 -19.06 8.88 8.64
N ALA A 748 -19.79 10.00 8.80
CA ALA A 748 -21.23 10.03 8.52
C ALA A 748 -21.50 9.63 7.05
N PRO A 749 -22.65 9.01 6.71
CA PRO A 749 -23.04 8.80 5.32
C PRO A 749 -23.32 10.14 4.63
N LEU A 750 -23.02 10.22 3.33
CA LEU A 750 -23.39 11.38 2.49
C LEU A 750 -24.79 11.17 1.90
N PRO A 751 -25.63 12.21 1.83
CA PRO A 751 -26.98 12.11 1.26
C PRO A 751 -26.91 11.78 -0.23
N TYR A 752 -27.77 10.86 -0.68
CA TYR A 752 -27.94 10.53 -2.09
C TYR A 752 -29.43 10.53 -2.49
N PRO A 753 -29.80 11.18 -3.61
CA PRO A 753 -28.97 12.11 -4.40
C PRO A 753 -28.60 13.36 -3.59
N ALA A 754 -27.50 14.01 -3.95
CA ALA A 754 -27.13 15.29 -3.38
C ALA A 754 -28.13 16.38 -3.76
N ALA A 755 -28.30 17.39 -2.89
CA ALA A 755 -28.98 18.61 -3.29
C ALA A 755 -28.11 19.36 -4.30
N GLU A 756 -28.74 19.96 -5.30
CA GLU A 756 -28.06 20.64 -6.40
C GLU A 756 -28.63 22.05 -6.58
N ARG A 757 -27.75 23.01 -6.92
CA ARG A 757 -28.16 24.31 -7.45
C ARG A 757 -27.29 24.67 -8.64
N CYS A 758 -27.91 25.09 -9.74
CA CYS A 758 -27.21 25.55 -10.93
C CYS A 758 -27.44 27.05 -11.14
N ALA A 759 -26.38 27.77 -11.48
CA ALA A 759 -26.41 29.16 -11.94
C ALA A 759 -25.64 29.25 -13.26
N ILE A 760 -26.12 30.07 -14.21
CA ILE A 760 -25.41 30.35 -15.45
C ILE A 760 -24.56 31.60 -15.23
N LEU A 761 -23.26 31.53 -15.53
CA LEU A 761 -22.40 32.71 -15.46
C LEU A 761 -22.76 33.69 -16.58
N PRO A 762 -22.95 34.99 -16.28
CA PRO A 762 -23.32 35.97 -17.31
C PRO A 762 -22.28 36.13 -18.43
N ASP A 763 -22.73 36.27 -19.68
CA ASP A 763 -21.83 36.38 -20.85
C ASP A 763 -20.87 37.59 -20.77
N ASN A 764 -21.33 38.70 -20.17
CA ASN A 764 -20.46 39.86 -19.95
C ASN A 764 -19.36 39.57 -18.92
N LEU A 765 -19.64 38.76 -17.89
CA LEU A 765 -18.62 38.30 -16.95
C LEU A 765 -17.63 37.38 -17.66
N LEU A 766 -18.10 36.40 -18.43
CA LEU A 766 -17.23 35.47 -19.16
C LEU A 766 -16.29 36.19 -20.13
N ARG A 767 -16.80 37.20 -20.86
CA ARG A 767 -15.96 38.06 -21.71
C ARG A 767 -14.89 38.81 -20.90
N ALA A 768 -15.25 39.35 -19.73
CA ALA A 768 -14.31 40.04 -18.86
C ALA A 768 -13.25 39.07 -18.27
N VAL A 769 -13.67 37.89 -17.83
CA VAL A 769 -12.78 36.81 -17.38
C VAL A 769 -11.79 36.44 -18.47
N ARG A 770 -12.24 36.18 -19.70
CA ARG A 770 -11.35 35.87 -20.83
C ARG A 770 -10.39 37.01 -21.13
N ALA A 771 -10.83 38.27 -21.05
CA ALA A 771 -9.95 39.42 -21.23
C ALA A 771 -8.85 39.47 -20.17
N VAL A 772 -9.17 39.25 -18.89
CA VAL A 772 -8.18 39.17 -17.81
C VAL A 772 -7.25 37.99 -18.00
N CYS A 773 -7.79 36.81 -18.30
CA CYS A 773 -7.02 35.60 -18.59
C CYS A 773 -5.98 35.83 -19.70
N ARG A 774 -6.39 36.51 -20.78
CA ARG A 774 -5.51 36.89 -21.88
C ARG A 774 -4.43 37.88 -21.43
N VAL A 775 -4.80 38.99 -20.79
CA VAL A 775 -3.85 40.03 -20.35
C VAL A 775 -2.84 39.49 -19.33
N ARG A 776 -3.29 38.63 -18.42
CA ARG A 776 -2.47 38.09 -17.33
C ARG A 776 -1.80 36.74 -17.68
N LYS A 777 -2.05 36.20 -18.87
CA LYS A 777 -1.58 34.89 -19.34
C LYS A 777 -1.87 33.77 -18.33
N ILE A 778 -3.15 33.66 -17.95
CA ILE A 778 -3.67 32.63 -17.04
C ILE A 778 -4.93 31.99 -17.61
N THR A 779 -5.28 30.79 -17.14
CA THR A 779 -6.50 30.11 -17.58
C THR A 779 -7.73 30.57 -16.77
N PRO A 780 -8.95 30.41 -17.30
CA PRO A 780 -10.18 30.64 -16.55
C PRO A 780 -10.26 29.84 -15.25
N PHE A 781 -9.69 28.62 -15.24
CA PHE A 781 -9.54 27.80 -14.04
C PHE A 781 -8.81 28.56 -12.91
N VAL A 782 -7.64 29.14 -13.18
CA VAL A 782 -6.84 29.86 -12.18
C VAL A 782 -7.65 31.03 -11.60
N LEU A 783 -8.33 31.79 -12.46
CA LEU A 783 -9.13 32.93 -12.04
C LEU A 783 -10.32 32.49 -11.17
N PHE A 784 -11.13 31.54 -11.62
CA PHE A 784 -12.28 31.07 -10.85
C PHE A 784 -11.87 30.36 -9.56
N TYR A 785 -10.74 29.67 -9.56
CA TYR A 785 -10.20 29.06 -8.34
C TYR A 785 -9.72 30.12 -7.34
N ALA A 786 -9.13 31.22 -7.82
CA ALA A 786 -8.79 32.37 -6.98
C ALA A 786 -10.05 33.02 -6.39
N VAL A 787 -11.08 33.27 -7.21
CA VAL A 787 -12.38 33.79 -6.75
C VAL A 787 -12.99 32.88 -5.68
N PHE A 788 -12.98 31.56 -5.90
CA PHE A 788 -13.51 30.59 -4.93
C PHE A 788 -12.75 30.63 -3.61
N ASN A 789 -11.42 30.59 -3.64
CA ASN A 789 -10.61 30.61 -2.42
C ASN A 789 -10.70 31.95 -1.68
N THR A 790 -10.82 33.08 -2.39
CA THR A 790 -11.10 34.39 -1.77
C THR A 790 -12.48 34.45 -1.14
N LEU A 791 -13.51 33.89 -1.79
CA LEU A 791 -14.84 33.78 -1.21
C LEU A 791 -14.82 32.96 0.11
N VAL A 792 -14.11 31.84 0.11
CA VAL A 792 -13.92 31.02 1.32
C VAL A 792 -13.17 31.80 2.40
N ALA A 793 -12.11 32.51 2.06
CA ALA A 793 -11.34 33.34 2.99
C ALA A 793 -12.22 34.43 3.63
N ARG A 794 -12.99 35.18 2.82
CA ARG A 794 -13.95 36.21 3.30
C ARG A 794 -14.97 35.64 4.27
N ARG A 795 -15.52 34.45 3.97
CA ARG A 795 -16.58 33.81 4.77
C ARG A 795 -16.06 33.18 6.06
N THR A 796 -14.83 32.71 6.07
CA THR A 796 -14.24 32.00 7.22
C THR A 796 -13.33 32.88 8.07
N GLY A 797 -12.89 34.03 7.55
CA GLY A 797 -11.86 34.88 8.17
C GLY A 797 -10.45 34.28 8.11
N MET A 798 -10.25 33.16 7.39
CA MET A 798 -8.96 32.49 7.28
C MET A 798 -8.06 33.20 6.26
N ARG A 799 -6.81 33.45 6.64
CA ARG A 799 -5.78 33.95 5.70
C ARG A 799 -5.30 32.85 4.77
N ARG A 800 -5.06 31.65 5.30
CA ARG A 800 -4.70 30.46 4.52
C ARG A 800 -5.91 29.57 4.35
N VAL A 801 -6.36 29.36 3.12
CA VAL A 801 -7.48 28.45 2.82
C VAL A 801 -6.97 27.15 2.21
N LEU A 802 -7.56 26.04 2.62
CA LEU A 802 -7.23 24.69 2.16
C LEU A 802 -8.45 24.05 1.53
N THR A 803 -8.47 24.03 0.20
CA THR A 803 -9.56 23.46 -0.61
C THR A 803 -9.04 22.35 -1.52
N GLY A 804 -9.93 21.44 -1.94
CA GLY A 804 -9.59 20.42 -2.91
C GLY A 804 -9.82 20.93 -4.34
N THR A 805 -8.99 20.51 -5.28
CA THR A 805 -9.26 20.61 -6.71
C THR A 805 -9.05 19.28 -7.41
N THR A 806 -9.77 19.03 -8.51
CA THR A 806 -9.66 17.78 -9.28
C THR A 806 -8.77 17.95 -10.51
N LEU A 807 -7.97 16.92 -10.80
CA LEU A 807 -7.12 16.81 -11.99
C LEU A 807 -7.46 15.55 -12.78
N ASN A 808 -7.40 15.64 -14.11
CA ASN A 808 -7.52 14.47 -15.01
C ASN A 808 -6.31 13.54 -14.91
N ASN A 809 -5.15 14.08 -14.50
CA ASN A 809 -3.89 13.38 -14.28
C ASN A 809 -3.48 12.49 -15.48
N ARG A 810 -3.64 13.04 -16.69
CA ARG A 810 -3.24 12.44 -17.95
C ARG A 810 -2.12 13.27 -18.59
N ASP A 811 -1.15 12.56 -19.13
CA ASP A 811 -0.15 13.09 -20.04
C ASP A 811 -0.48 12.72 -21.49
N ALA A 812 0.39 13.14 -22.41
CA ALA A 812 0.24 12.86 -23.83
C ALA A 812 0.10 11.38 -24.18
N HIS A 813 0.76 10.48 -23.45
CA HIS A 813 0.74 9.04 -23.71
C HIS A 813 -0.51 8.36 -23.18
N THR A 814 -1.14 8.96 -22.18
CA THR A 814 -2.28 8.39 -21.43
C THR A 814 -3.61 9.07 -21.74
N LEU A 815 -3.60 10.14 -22.55
CA LEU A 815 -4.79 10.93 -22.87
C LEU A 815 -5.87 10.12 -23.59
N GLY A 816 -5.49 9.29 -24.58
CA GLY A 816 -6.42 8.47 -25.37
C GLY A 816 -6.88 7.16 -24.71
N GLN A 817 -6.51 6.92 -23.45
CA GLN A 817 -6.81 5.65 -22.76
C GLN A 817 -8.24 5.63 -22.20
N ILE A 818 -8.84 4.43 -22.16
CA ILE A 818 -10.14 4.17 -21.53
C ILE A 818 -9.87 3.55 -20.15
N ASP A 819 -9.71 4.41 -19.15
CA ASP A 819 -9.44 4.03 -17.76
C ASP A 819 -9.80 5.17 -16.79
N CYS A 820 -9.52 5.00 -15.49
CA CYS A 820 -9.60 6.06 -14.50
C CYS A 820 -8.21 6.48 -14.01
N ARG A 821 -7.91 7.78 -14.15
CA ARG A 821 -6.70 8.42 -13.62
C ARG A 821 -6.99 9.65 -12.75
N ILE A 822 -8.25 10.07 -12.65
CA ILE A 822 -8.64 11.26 -11.89
C ILE A 822 -8.09 11.23 -10.46
N THR A 823 -7.60 12.38 -9.99
CA THR A 823 -7.14 12.55 -8.62
C THR A 823 -7.55 13.92 -8.09
N ASN A 824 -7.69 14.04 -6.78
CA ASN A 824 -7.96 15.31 -6.13
C ASN A 824 -6.71 15.76 -5.36
N LEU A 825 -6.33 17.01 -5.51
CA LEU A 825 -5.22 17.61 -4.79
C LEU A 825 -5.70 18.62 -3.75
N PRO A 826 -5.10 18.63 -2.55
CA PRO A 826 -5.34 19.66 -1.57
C PRO A 826 -4.42 20.85 -1.79
N ILE A 827 -4.99 22.01 -2.11
CA ILE A 827 -4.21 23.21 -2.39
C ILE A 827 -4.42 24.22 -1.26
N GLY A 828 -3.32 24.55 -0.58
CA GLY A 828 -3.28 25.58 0.46
C GLY A 828 -2.85 26.92 -0.13
N VAL A 829 -3.76 27.89 -0.21
CA VAL A 829 -3.50 29.22 -0.76
C VAL A 829 -3.57 30.28 0.33
N GLU A 830 -2.59 31.18 0.36
CA GLU A 830 -2.64 32.40 1.18
C GLU A 830 -3.43 33.48 0.43
N ILE A 831 -4.49 33.97 1.05
CA ILE A 831 -5.34 35.03 0.53
C ILE A 831 -5.11 36.29 1.37
N ASP A 832 -4.60 37.33 0.72
CA ASP A 832 -4.41 38.64 1.31
C ASP A 832 -4.98 39.73 0.39
N GLU A 833 -6.23 40.12 0.65
CA GLU A 833 -6.95 41.12 -0.14
C GLU A 833 -6.29 42.51 -0.07
N THR A 834 -5.46 42.80 0.94
CA THR A 834 -4.74 44.08 1.03
C THR A 834 -3.70 44.24 -0.07
N ARG A 835 -3.28 43.14 -0.70
CA ARG A 835 -2.31 43.13 -1.81
C ARG A 835 -2.98 43.25 -3.20
N GLY A 836 -4.31 43.31 -3.27
CA GLY A 836 -5.09 43.38 -4.51
C GLY A 836 -5.29 42.01 -5.19
N TYR A 837 -6.20 41.96 -6.17
CA TYR A 837 -6.59 40.70 -6.82
C TYR A 837 -5.51 40.13 -7.74
N ASP A 838 -4.70 40.99 -8.37
CA ASP A 838 -3.54 40.55 -9.15
C ASP A 838 -2.54 39.74 -8.30
N ALA A 839 -2.29 40.17 -7.06
CA ALA A 839 -1.39 39.45 -6.16
C ALA A 839 -1.97 38.09 -5.75
N ILE A 840 -3.29 38.01 -5.57
CA ILE A 840 -3.98 36.75 -5.27
C ILE A 840 -3.92 35.81 -6.48
N LEU A 841 -4.17 36.30 -7.70
CA LEU A 841 -4.05 35.51 -8.93
C LEU A 841 -2.63 34.96 -9.10
N ALA A 842 -1.61 35.78 -8.85
CA ALA A 842 -0.22 35.34 -8.89
C ALA A 842 0.07 34.25 -7.83
N ALA A 843 -0.37 34.45 -6.59
CA ALA A 843 -0.18 33.48 -5.52
C ALA A 843 -0.87 32.14 -5.79
N VAL A 844 -2.09 32.16 -6.34
CA VAL A 844 -2.83 30.96 -6.75
C VAL A 844 -2.10 30.25 -7.89
N ARG A 845 -1.68 30.98 -8.93
CA ARG A 845 -0.94 30.41 -10.06
C ARG A 845 0.36 29.76 -9.62
N GLU A 846 1.14 30.44 -8.79
CA GLU A 846 2.44 29.96 -8.29
C GLU A 846 2.25 28.72 -7.42
N ARG A 847 1.26 28.74 -6.50
CA ARG A 847 0.92 27.57 -5.68
C ARG A 847 0.46 26.38 -6.51
N LEU A 848 -0.40 26.60 -7.52
CA LEU A 848 -0.84 25.54 -8.42
C LEU A 848 0.36 24.97 -9.20
N ALA A 849 1.22 25.81 -9.76
CA ALA A 849 2.40 25.39 -10.51
C ALA A 849 3.36 24.55 -9.65
N GLU A 850 3.63 24.95 -8.41
CA GLU A 850 4.41 24.16 -7.45
C GLU A 850 3.74 22.81 -7.15
N SER A 851 2.44 22.83 -6.84
CA SER A 851 1.70 21.61 -6.51
C SER A 851 1.58 20.63 -7.67
N MET A 852 1.53 21.12 -8.92
CA MET A 852 1.47 20.26 -10.11
C MET A 852 2.73 19.40 -10.28
N GLN A 853 3.91 19.88 -9.84
CA GLN A 853 5.16 19.10 -9.92
C GLN A 853 5.15 17.85 -9.02
N HIS A 854 4.22 17.81 -8.06
CA HIS A 854 4.03 16.74 -7.09
C HIS A 854 2.65 16.07 -7.22
N ALA A 855 1.92 16.36 -8.31
CA ALA A 855 0.54 15.90 -8.53
C ALA A 855 0.41 14.38 -8.74
N ASN A 856 1.49 13.72 -9.19
CA ASN A 856 1.47 12.28 -9.41
C ASN A 856 1.34 11.48 -8.11
N ALA A 857 1.65 12.08 -6.96
CA ALA A 857 1.46 11.44 -5.66
C ALA A 857 -0.04 11.11 -5.46
N PRO A 858 -0.39 9.83 -5.25
CA PRO A 858 -1.79 9.45 -5.00
C PRO A 858 -2.35 10.17 -3.77
N LEU A 859 -3.63 10.55 -3.78
CA LEU A 859 -4.25 11.25 -2.65
C LEU A 859 -4.12 10.47 -1.32
N ASP A 860 -4.04 9.14 -1.34
CA ASP A 860 -3.78 8.35 -0.13
C ASP A 860 -2.40 8.63 0.48
N VAL A 861 -1.37 8.78 -0.36
CA VAL A 861 -0.02 9.19 0.06
C VAL A 861 -0.06 10.61 0.62
N ILE A 862 -0.82 11.51 -0.01
CA ILE A 862 -1.00 12.89 0.45
C ILE A 862 -1.73 12.93 1.81
N VAL A 863 -2.78 12.12 1.99
CA VAL A 863 -3.52 11.99 3.25
C VAL A 863 -2.62 11.43 4.34
N GLN A 864 -1.86 10.37 4.06
CA GLN A 864 -0.88 9.81 4.98
C GLN A 864 0.18 10.84 5.38
N ALA A 865 0.73 11.57 4.41
CA ALA A 865 1.71 12.64 4.64
C ALA A 865 1.13 13.77 5.51
N SER A 866 -0.17 14.07 5.38
CA SER A 866 -0.84 15.10 6.18
C SER A 866 -1.10 14.69 7.64
N GLY A 867 -0.99 13.40 7.99
CA GLY A 867 -1.31 12.87 9.31
C GLY A 867 -2.81 12.89 9.67
N ARG A 868 -3.70 13.03 8.68
CA ARG A 868 -5.16 13.12 8.87
C ARG A 868 -5.86 11.80 8.60
N ALA A 869 -7.01 11.59 9.26
CA ALA A 869 -7.85 10.41 9.09
C ALA A 869 -8.64 10.38 7.76
N GLY A 870 -8.59 11.43 6.94
CA GLY A 870 -9.34 11.55 5.69
C GLY A 870 -8.84 12.68 4.80
N ALA A 871 -9.55 12.97 3.71
CA ALA A 871 -9.17 14.03 2.78
C ALA A 871 -8.91 15.34 3.54
N PRO A 872 -7.77 16.03 3.29
CA PRO A 872 -7.37 17.20 4.07
C PRO A 872 -8.21 18.45 3.75
N TYR A 873 -9.23 18.35 2.89
CA TYR A 873 -10.17 19.41 2.49
C TYR A 873 -11.63 18.97 2.73
N ARG A 874 -12.53 19.94 2.94
CA ARG A 874 -13.98 19.70 3.10
C ARG A 874 -14.83 20.26 1.96
N MET A 875 -14.21 21.01 1.05
CA MET A 875 -14.85 21.60 -0.12
C MET A 875 -14.01 21.26 -1.34
N LEU A 876 -14.69 20.93 -2.44
CA LEU A 876 -14.08 20.55 -3.71
C LEU A 876 -14.43 21.57 -4.79
N PHE A 877 -13.44 21.97 -5.57
CA PHE A 877 -13.60 22.79 -6.76
C PHE A 877 -13.30 21.94 -7.99
N MET A 878 -14.17 21.98 -8.99
CA MET A 878 -14.02 21.23 -10.23
C MET A 878 -14.27 22.16 -11.42
N PHE A 879 -13.39 22.11 -12.41
CA PHE A 879 -13.59 22.82 -13.67
C PHE A 879 -13.54 21.81 -14.80
N GLN A 880 -14.67 21.63 -15.46
CA GLN A 880 -14.83 20.66 -16.55
C GLN A 880 -14.91 21.44 -17.86
N ASN A 881 -13.79 21.45 -18.57
CA ASN A 881 -13.71 21.97 -19.94
C ASN A 881 -13.77 20.87 -21.01
N GLN A 882 -13.92 19.61 -20.59
CA GLN A 882 -13.77 18.44 -21.46
C GLN A 882 -15.01 18.11 -22.29
N ASN A 883 -16.16 18.73 -22.04
CA ASN A 883 -17.38 18.33 -22.74
C ASN A 883 -18.28 19.53 -23.00
N THR A 884 -18.53 19.80 -24.27
CA THR A 884 -19.72 20.53 -24.74
C THR A 884 -21.03 19.74 -24.50
N GLY A 885 -20.92 18.59 -23.82
CA GLY A 885 -21.92 17.57 -23.59
C GLY A 885 -21.43 16.23 -24.17
N TYR A 886 -21.66 15.12 -23.47
CA TYR A 886 -21.41 13.81 -24.06
C TYR A 886 -22.37 13.57 -25.23
N ARG A 887 -21.85 13.07 -26.35
CA ARG A 887 -22.66 12.71 -27.51
C ARG A 887 -22.16 11.45 -28.17
N ILE A 888 -23.04 10.78 -28.90
CA ILE A 888 -22.71 9.66 -29.75
C ILE A 888 -23.65 9.62 -30.96
N GLU A 889 -23.13 9.28 -32.13
CA GLU A 889 -23.96 9.00 -33.30
C GLU A 889 -24.31 7.50 -33.37
N MET A 890 -25.60 7.18 -33.43
CA MET A 890 -26.10 5.81 -33.59
C MET A 890 -27.11 5.78 -34.74
N ASN A 891 -26.84 4.99 -35.77
CA ASN A 891 -27.67 4.86 -36.98
C ASN A 891 -28.05 6.21 -37.63
N GLY A 892 -27.09 7.13 -37.75
CA GLY A 892 -27.31 8.44 -38.38
C GLY A 892 -28.09 9.45 -37.52
N HIS A 893 -28.39 9.10 -36.27
CA HIS A 893 -29.02 9.99 -35.30
C HIS A 893 -28.06 10.34 -34.17
N VAL A 894 -28.00 11.62 -33.81
CA VAL A 894 -27.17 12.10 -32.70
C VAL A 894 -27.95 11.93 -31.40
N TRP A 895 -27.31 11.28 -30.44
CA TRP A 895 -27.77 11.14 -29.07
C TRP A 895 -26.92 12.02 -28.19
N GLU A 896 -27.56 12.92 -27.44
CA GLU A 896 -26.89 13.93 -26.63
C GLU A 896 -27.16 13.68 -25.15
N GLU A 897 -26.26 14.16 -24.29
CA GLU A 897 -26.44 14.10 -22.85
C GLU A 897 -27.78 14.73 -22.43
N GLY A 898 -28.63 13.89 -21.83
CA GLY A 898 -29.96 14.26 -21.40
C GLY A 898 -29.98 15.16 -20.15
N PRO A 899 -31.18 15.61 -19.74
CA PRO A 899 -31.33 16.47 -18.58
C PRO A 899 -31.11 15.74 -17.24
N TYR A 900 -31.19 14.41 -17.23
CA TYR A 900 -31.08 13.61 -16.01
C TYR A 900 -29.62 13.34 -15.67
N ARG A 901 -29.13 13.98 -14.62
CA ARG A 901 -27.73 13.91 -14.18
C ARG A 901 -27.60 13.18 -12.85
N TYR A 902 -26.45 12.55 -12.69
CA TYR A 902 -26.05 11.98 -11.42
C TYR A 902 -25.54 13.05 -10.48
N ARG A 903 -26.01 13.00 -9.24
CA ARG A 903 -25.76 14.01 -8.21
C ARG A 903 -24.99 13.39 -7.04
N PRO A 904 -23.72 13.02 -7.24
CA PRO A 904 -22.89 12.50 -6.16
C PRO A 904 -22.51 13.64 -5.22
N LEU A 905 -22.15 13.29 -4.00
CA LEU A 905 -21.48 14.20 -3.10
C LEU A 905 -20.22 13.52 -2.57
N TYR A 906 -19.07 14.19 -2.69
CA TYR A 906 -17.76 13.65 -2.27
C TYR A 906 -17.27 14.24 -0.95
N THR A 907 -17.75 15.43 -0.59
CA THR A 907 -17.39 16.21 0.61
C THR A 907 -18.63 16.94 1.15
N GLU A 908 -18.51 18.08 1.82
CA GLU A 908 -19.68 18.86 2.27
C GLU A 908 -20.28 19.72 1.15
N LEU A 909 -19.43 20.21 0.26
CA LEU A 909 -19.76 21.12 -0.83
C LEU A 909 -18.81 20.90 -2.00
N CYS A 910 -19.35 20.73 -3.19
CA CYS A 910 -18.62 20.70 -4.45
C CYS A 910 -19.13 21.81 -5.37
N LEU A 911 -18.24 22.71 -5.80
CA LEU A 911 -18.52 23.70 -6.84
C LEU A 911 -17.90 23.22 -8.15
N GLN A 912 -18.75 23.02 -9.15
CA GLN A 912 -18.38 22.50 -10.45
C GLN A 912 -18.73 23.51 -11.54
N PHE A 913 -17.76 23.84 -12.37
CA PHE A 913 -17.91 24.70 -13.53
C PHE A 913 -17.97 23.81 -14.76
N GLN A 914 -19.08 23.88 -15.49
CA GLN A 914 -19.31 23.09 -16.71
C GLN A 914 -19.44 24.06 -17.88
N ALA A 915 -18.49 24.02 -18.81
CA ALA A 915 -18.66 24.69 -20.09
C ALA A 915 -19.67 23.92 -20.95
N ASP A 916 -20.48 24.61 -21.75
CA ASP A 916 -21.34 23.99 -22.77
C ASP A 916 -20.86 24.31 -24.20
N ALA A 917 -21.55 23.76 -25.19
CA ALA A 917 -21.24 23.95 -26.62
C ALA A 917 -21.25 25.41 -27.09
N ASP A 918 -22.00 26.28 -26.40
CA ASP A 918 -22.11 27.71 -26.71
C ASP A 918 -21.12 28.54 -25.89
N GLU A 919 -20.13 27.88 -25.29
CA GLU A 919 -19.13 28.43 -24.37
C GLU A 919 -19.71 29.11 -23.12
N ARG A 920 -20.97 28.84 -22.77
CA ARG A 920 -21.55 29.29 -21.50
C ARG A 920 -20.99 28.40 -20.40
N ILE A 921 -20.80 28.98 -19.22
CA ILE A 921 -20.33 28.23 -18.06
C ILE A 921 -21.46 28.14 -17.03
N ARG A 922 -21.88 26.91 -16.73
CA ARG A 922 -22.77 26.60 -15.61
C ARG A 922 -21.94 26.40 -14.34
N LEU A 923 -22.27 27.15 -13.30
CA LEU A 923 -21.81 26.94 -11.93
C LEU A 923 -22.82 26.04 -11.20
N VAL A 924 -22.45 24.79 -11.01
CA VAL A 924 -23.25 23.76 -10.34
C VAL A 924 -22.68 23.53 -8.94
N ALA A 925 -23.52 23.67 -7.93
CA ALA A 925 -23.19 23.39 -6.54
C ALA A 925 -23.89 22.11 -6.08
N HIS A 926 -23.13 21.07 -5.77
CA HIS A 926 -23.63 19.88 -5.07
C HIS A 926 -23.32 20.00 -3.58
N TYR A 927 -24.33 19.82 -2.73
CA TYR A 927 -24.20 20.10 -1.30
C TYR A 927 -25.02 19.16 -0.43
N ASP A 928 -24.60 19.06 0.84
CA ASP A 928 -25.36 18.37 1.87
C ASP A 928 -26.49 19.30 2.38
N PRO A 929 -27.78 18.98 2.14
CA PRO A 929 -28.90 19.80 2.63
C PRO A 929 -29.02 19.81 4.16
N GLY A 930 -28.35 18.89 4.86
CA GLY A 930 -28.23 18.92 6.33
C GLY A 930 -27.28 20.01 6.83
N ILE A 931 -26.43 20.57 5.97
CA ILE A 931 -25.43 21.60 6.30
C ILE A 931 -25.75 22.94 5.63
N TYR A 932 -26.22 22.92 4.38
CA TYR A 932 -26.51 24.12 3.59
C TYR A 932 -27.97 24.14 3.14
N SER A 933 -28.63 25.27 3.35
CA SER A 933 -29.94 25.51 2.72
C SER A 933 -29.79 25.94 1.26
N GLU A 934 -30.84 25.77 0.46
CA GLU A 934 -30.88 26.27 -0.91
C GLU A 934 -30.62 27.79 -1.00
N THR A 935 -31.12 28.54 -0.02
CA THR A 935 -30.89 30.00 0.11
C THR A 935 -29.42 30.31 0.34
N ASP A 936 -28.72 29.50 1.15
CA ASP A 936 -27.29 29.68 1.39
C ASP A 936 -26.47 29.50 0.14
N ILE A 937 -26.77 28.43 -0.60
CA ILE A 937 -26.06 28.13 -1.85
C ILE A 937 -26.37 29.18 -2.90
N SER A 938 -27.62 29.64 -3.01
CA SER A 938 -27.99 30.73 -3.91
C SER A 938 -27.23 32.03 -3.59
N ARG A 939 -27.10 32.36 -2.30
CA ARG A 939 -26.28 33.49 -1.86
C ARG A 939 -24.81 33.29 -2.17
N LEU A 940 -24.26 32.10 -1.92
CA LEU A 940 -22.86 31.77 -2.21
C LEU A 940 -22.55 31.93 -3.70
N THR A 941 -23.43 31.44 -4.59
CA THR A 941 -23.27 31.59 -6.04
C THR A 941 -23.37 33.05 -6.47
N GLY A 942 -24.25 33.84 -5.86
CA GLY A 942 -24.35 35.28 -6.12
C GLY A 942 -23.10 36.05 -5.71
N GLU A 943 -22.55 35.74 -4.54
CA GLU A 943 -21.30 36.34 -4.05
C GLU A 943 -20.09 35.91 -4.88
N PHE A 944 -20.04 34.65 -5.34
CA PHE A 944 -19.03 34.20 -6.28
C PHE A 944 -19.05 35.05 -7.56
N ILE A 945 -20.22 35.24 -8.16
CA ILE A 945 -20.38 36.04 -9.39
C ILE A 945 -19.98 37.50 -9.15
N ALA A 946 -20.42 38.10 -8.03
CA ALA A 946 -20.04 39.46 -7.67
C ALA A 946 -18.51 39.61 -7.51
N LEU A 947 -17.88 38.68 -6.80
CA LEU A 947 -16.44 38.66 -6.60
C LEU A 947 -15.68 38.42 -7.91
N ALA A 948 -16.21 37.59 -8.82
CA ALA A 948 -15.64 37.42 -10.15
C ALA A 948 -15.64 38.76 -10.93
N TYR A 949 -16.72 39.56 -10.83
CA TYR A 949 -16.71 40.91 -11.41
C TYR A 949 -15.63 41.79 -10.77
N GLU A 950 -15.45 41.75 -9.45
CA GLU A 950 -14.39 42.50 -8.77
C GLU A 950 -13.00 42.13 -9.32
N PHE A 951 -12.69 40.83 -9.48
CA PHE A 951 -11.44 40.35 -10.08
C PHE A 951 -11.25 40.82 -11.52
N THR A 952 -12.34 40.89 -12.29
CA THR A 952 -12.27 41.33 -13.70
C THR A 952 -12.30 42.84 -13.90
N SER A 953 -12.77 43.60 -12.91
CA SER A 953 -12.87 45.06 -12.98
C SER A 953 -11.53 45.79 -12.81
N GLN A 954 -10.46 45.08 -12.45
CA GLN A 954 -9.11 45.62 -12.26
C GLN A 954 -8.25 45.63 -13.54
N VAL A 955 -8.81 45.23 -14.69
CA VAL A 955 -8.11 45.11 -15.98
C VAL A 955 -8.77 45.97 -17.05
#